data_AF-A0A6A8Q2P8-F1
#
_entry.id   AF-A0A6A8Q2P8-F1
#
_cell.length_a   1.000
_cell.length_b   1.000
_cell.length_c   1.000
_cell.angle_alpha   90.00
_cell.angle_beta   90.00
_cell.angle_gamma   90.00
#
_symmetry.space_group_name_H-M   'P 1'
#
loop_
_entity.id
_entity.type
_entity.pdbx_description
1 polymer ?
#
loop_
_entity_poly.entity_id
_entity_poly.type
_entity_poly.pdbx_seq_one_letter_code
_entity_poly.pdbx_strand_id
1 'polypeptide(L)'
;MTKKSKIFVAAAVLGAAVVTAGIPLIGWGISTGVHNKEVRRSVLNIKSVENQIKAYQKDLNDLNAKKTAKENELTSAAEDKKEAISKEIKVLERKILETKAFINDKVTEKFELSKVVVSSLSAKKDKKIYDVVADYIVEVRNQLDSALNNPADVEELKDVDFEKPTREQAEAIANFYEKYINLLELINEENLNAITTAWKDATIYSWQMVQKNYLAGGRNVLSKYGWGAGNVYAANSFYGTILDQDDWAKAEARLQEAVKKDIVLSKVVIKNNVKEALREFFANELNRFLDDDTLTEISVSDLIDLNTDTDKKDLREFWKYYATEYYNASKHGLGQNLKELKLYKENVYNETENTISVSKQEDGKLVERSVYGLGFTKFDLEAKGVGFSQVGGDETESGKTIYDQITKMATTSEDTPNDVYQSGYKTSKGVSKNMIAIASEVAKLIVGESGEWKTTIKYDADGIGPEKVKDLELTIRDAKGNIDLQAFAKWLNQEQFFFGREDKSFYTEAYKKSLFDDPTLKEYKTNLSAYGYDILTRDENKAKEYGSITNEQFYYGALEAFKAYDQFMKSTIKNGKSFFGKDVPDYKAVTYLYERRDQEGVGAYNSDTRILDANGNVTSIQGAFNFNCDPYYSLPKWSVTSFANHEGIMGHHNQIYYARQHLASQNGENLGANAFDFTSYVEGWALFMEWFGIEAGYYGTPDYDNKDNDYYAKPTDFSHAKGITSFFTAKTKADITEDMIKQIKELHGGVYWTLTAKSGETDDKEHAQRAVKLTNMLQYFGALNEAQLRNMRRAVDPAYHGQGIEAKSDLPANASINDVRRFMSANSALGVGDIMSESKRYLNLAGQAISYNAGKEKMLSLYDQVRKHLGLSRRDFVEKENHKYIKEFFDVLLKNSALPLDTLEKVTKIHYGIK
;
A
#
# COMPACT_ATOMS: atom_id res chain seq x y z
N MET A 1 -43.78 22.64 56.87
CA MET A 1 -43.08 23.73 56.15
C MET A 1 -41.60 23.36 56.17
N THR A 2 -40.84 23.12 55.10
CA THR A 2 -40.90 23.37 53.65
C THR A 2 -40.01 22.30 52.95
N LYS A 3 -40.25 22.01 51.66
CA LYS A 3 -39.67 20.89 50.89
C LYS A 3 -38.72 21.39 49.78
N LYS A 4 -37.60 20.66 49.57
CA LYS A 4 -36.82 20.43 48.31
C LYS A 4 -36.11 21.67 47.69
N SER A 5 -34.95 21.62 47.04
CA SER A 5 -34.09 20.55 46.48
C SER A 5 -32.70 21.10 46.11
N LYS A 6 -31.69 20.20 46.07
CA LYS A 6 -30.31 20.37 45.60
C LYS A 6 -30.22 20.58 44.07
N ILE A 7 -29.35 21.48 43.61
CA ILE A 7 -28.63 21.42 42.31
C ILE A 7 -27.19 21.92 42.54
N PHE A 8 -26.22 21.12 42.10
CA PHE A 8 -24.78 21.29 42.23
C PHE A 8 -24.22 22.28 41.19
N VAL A 9 -23.14 22.95 41.61
CA VAL A 9 -22.31 23.90 40.86
C VAL A 9 -21.50 23.17 39.79
N ALA A 10 -21.86 23.32 38.51
CA ALA A 10 -21.12 22.77 37.36
C ALA A 10 -21.12 23.73 36.14
N ALA A 11 -21.14 25.04 36.37
CA ALA A 11 -21.28 26.05 35.30
C ALA A 11 -20.09 27.03 35.15
N ALA A 12 -19.00 26.86 35.90
CA ALA A 12 -17.93 27.86 35.96
C ALA A 12 -16.60 27.46 35.29
N VAL A 13 -16.45 26.24 34.77
CA VAL A 13 -15.17 25.76 34.17
C VAL A 13 -15.17 25.82 32.63
N LEU A 14 -16.33 25.72 31.97
CA LEU A 14 -16.42 25.64 30.51
C LEU A 14 -16.19 26.98 29.78
N GLY A 15 -16.40 28.12 30.46
CA GLY A 15 -16.12 29.44 29.89
C GLY A 15 -14.65 29.87 29.96
N ALA A 16 -13.82 29.17 30.75
CA ALA A 16 -12.42 29.52 30.94
C ALA A 16 -11.49 28.82 29.94
N ALA A 17 -11.78 27.57 29.54
CA ALA A 17 -10.90 26.81 28.64
C ALA A 17 -10.77 27.44 27.23
N VAL A 18 -11.83 28.07 26.72
CA VAL A 18 -11.81 28.84 25.47
C VAL A 18 -11.12 30.21 25.64
N VAL A 19 -10.95 30.69 26.88
CA VAL A 19 -10.39 32.02 27.20
C VAL A 19 -8.93 31.94 27.68
N THR A 20 -8.48 30.79 28.21
CA THR A 20 -7.08 30.59 28.64
C THR A 20 -6.12 30.25 27.51
N ALA A 21 -6.61 29.82 26.35
CA ALA A 21 -5.85 29.88 25.10
C ALA A 21 -6.12 31.25 24.47
N GLY A 22 -5.31 32.25 24.83
CA GLY A 22 -5.52 33.66 24.51
C GLY A 22 -5.64 33.97 23.02
N ILE A 23 -6.84 33.83 22.47
CA ILE A 23 -7.21 34.37 21.16
C ILE A 23 -8.35 35.38 21.41
N PRO A 24 -8.07 36.70 21.29
CA PRO A 24 -9.12 37.71 21.36
C PRO A 24 -10.09 37.50 20.18
N LEU A 25 -11.33 37.10 20.46
CA LEU A 25 -12.35 36.73 19.48
C LEU A 25 -12.68 37.82 18.42
N ILE A 26 -12.35 39.08 18.69
CA ILE A 26 -12.52 40.19 17.72
C ILE A 26 -11.30 40.30 16.77
N GLY A 27 -10.10 39.94 17.25
CA GLY A 27 -8.90 39.77 16.43
C GLY A 27 -8.96 38.48 15.60
N TRP A 28 -9.59 37.42 16.12
CA TRP A 28 -9.77 36.15 15.43
C TRP A 28 -10.64 36.27 14.18
N GLY A 29 -11.81 36.92 14.25
CA GLY A 29 -12.66 37.12 13.07
C GLY A 29 -12.04 38.00 11.97
N ILE A 30 -11.01 38.79 12.30
CA ILE A 30 -10.33 39.72 11.39
C ILE A 30 -8.96 39.19 10.93
N SER A 31 -8.24 38.41 11.74
CA SER A 31 -6.94 37.79 11.41
C SER A 31 -7.06 36.35 10.90
N THR A 32 -8.13 35.61 11.25
CA THR A 32 -8.46 34.28 10.68
C THR A 32 -9.55 34.37 9.60
N GLY A 33 -9.73 35.56 9.02
CA GLY A 33 -10.72 35.85 7.98
C GLY A 33 -10.41 35.22 6.62
N VAL A 34 -10.27 33.90 6.55
CA VAL A 34 -10.26 33.15 5.29
C VAL A 34 -10.76 31.74 5.60
N HIS A 35 -11.96 31.36 5.14
CA HIS A 35 -12.24 30.05 4.50
C HIS A 35 -13.71 29.85 4.08
N ASN A 36 -14.64 30.72 4.49
CA ASN A 36 -15.83 30.90 3.67
C ASN A 36 -15.44 31.73 2.43
N LYS A 37 -15.54 31.14 1.22
CA LYS A 37 -15.17 31.80 -0.06
C LYS A 37 -15.88 33.14 -0.23
N GLU A 38 -17.11 33.27 0.27
CA GLU A 38 -17.88 34.51 0.30
C GLU A 38 -17.37 35.49 1.35
N VAL A 39 -16.98 35.03 2.55
CA VAL A 39 -16.35 35.87 3.60
C VAL A 39 -14.98 36.36 3.18
N ARG A 40 -14.12 35.51 2.58
CA ARG A 40 -12.80 35.92 2.04
C ARG A 40 -12.95 36.95 0.93
N ARG A 41 -13.86 36.70 -0.02
CA ARG A 41 -14.19 37.66 -1.09
C ARG A 41 -14.70 38.97 -0.50
N SER A 42 -15.52 38.89 0.55
CA SER A 42 -16.07 40.02 1.28
C SER A 42 -15.00 40.82 2.04
N VAL A 43 -14.04 40.18 2.71
CA VAL A 43 -12.93 40.86 3.41
C VAL A 43 -11.96 41.52 2.43
N LEU A 44 -11.61 40.85 1.32
CA LEU A 44 -10.81 41.45 0.24
C LEU A 44 -11.56 42.62 -0.43
N ASN A 45 -12.88 42.48 -0.58
CA ASN A 45 -13.75 43.55 -1.08
C ASN A 45 -13.79 44.72 -0.09
N ILE A 46 -13.82 44.50 1.22
CA ILE A 46 -13.71 45.57 2.24
C ILE A 46 -12.38 46.32 2.07
N LYS A 47 -11.23 45.63 2.00
CA LYS A 47 -9.93 46.31 1.81
C LYS A 47 -9.88 47.11 0.51
N SER A 48 -10.46 46.57 -0.58
CA SER A 48 -10.58 47.27 -1.86
C SER A 48 -11.45 48.53 -1.74
N VAL A 49 -12.63 48.41 -1.11
CA VAL A 49 -13.57 49.51 -0.89
C VAL A 49 -13.00 50.56 0.06
N GLU A 50 -12.26 50.16 1.11
CA GLU A 50 -11.55 51.09 2.01
C GLU A 50 -10.47 51.90 1.27
N ASN A 51 -9.75 51.28 0.32
CA ASN A 51 -8.81 51.98 -0.53
C ASN A 51 -9.50 52.96 -1.49
N GLN A 52 -10.68 52.61 -2.03
CA GLN A 52 -11.50 53.52 -2.83
C GLN A 52 -12.00 54.71 -2.00
N ILE A 53 -12.46 54.48 -0.77
CA ILE A 53 -12.86 55.55 0.16
C ILE A 53 -11.68 56.49 0.44
N LYS A 54 -10.48 55.96 0.70
CA LYS A 54 -9.26 56.77 0.89
C LYS A 54 -8.93 57.64 -0.33
N ALA A 55 -9.11 57.10 -1.54
CA ALA A 55 -8.93 57.87 -2.77
C ALA A 55 -9.97 59.01 -2.89
N TYR A 56 -11.25 58.73 -2.64
CA TYR A 56 -12.31 59.74 -2.64
C TYR A 56 -12.13 60.80 -1.55
N GLN A 57 -11.64 60.41 -0.37
CA GLN A 57 -11.32 61.34 0.72
C GLN A 57 -10.14 62.25 0.34
N LYS A 58 -9.14 61.71 -0.36
CA LYS A 58 -8.04 62.51 -0.91
C LYS A 58 -8.55 63.52 -1.95
N ASP A 59 -9.39 63.10 -2.89
CA ASP A 59 -10.01 63.98 -3.88
C ASP A 59 -10.86 65.08 -3.23
N LEU A 60 -11.61 64.74 -2.17
CA LEU A 60 -12.41 65.68 -1.39
C LEU A 60 -11.51 66.70 -0.66
N ASN A 61 -10.40 66.25 -0.08
CA ASN A 61 -9.41 67.12 0.57
C ASN A 61 -8.73 68.06 -0.43
N ASP A 62 -8.37 67.56 -1.62
CA ASP A 62 -7.79 68.37 -2.69
C ASP A 62 -8.79 69.41 -3.23
N LEU A 63 -10.07 69.06 -3.35
CA LEU A 63 -11.17 69.97 -3.67
C LEU A 63 -11.44 71.01 -2.56
N ASN A 64 -11.18 70.67 -1.30
CA ASN A 64 -11.27 71.60 -0.18
C ASN A 64 -10.07 72.56 -0.15
N ALA A 65 -8.85 72.07 -0.42
CA ALA A 65 -7.64 72.88 -0.50
C ALA A 65 -7.66 73.86 -1.70
N LYS A 66 -8.23 73.47 -2.84
CA LYS A 66 -8.43 74.36 -4.01
C LYS A 66 -9.38 75.53 -3.74
N LYS A 67 -10.35 75.37 -2.83
CA LYS A 67 -11.27 76.46 -2.41
C LYS A 67 -10.53 77.56 -1.63
N THR A 68 -9.38 77.25 -1.04
CA THR A 68 -8.58 78.21 -0.25
C THR A 68 -7.60 79.03 -1.11
N ALA A 69 -7.37 78.66 -2.38
CA ALA A 69 -6.29 79.22 -3.20
C ALA A 69 -6.73 80.16 -4.35
N LYS A 70 -8.02 80.29 -4.67
CA LYS A 70 -8.53 81.26 -5.65
C LYS A 70 -9.95 81.73 -5.30
N GLU A 71 -10.10 83.03 -5.07
CA GLU A 71 -11.39 83.70 -4.92
C GLU A 71 -12.22 83.64 -6.22
N ASN A 72 -13.48 83.20 -6.05
CA ASN A 72 -14.70 83.69 -6.72
C ASN A 72 -15.11 83.33 -8.17
N GLU A 73 -14.62 82.26 -8.83
CA GLU A 73 -15.20 81.87 -10.15
C GLU A 73 -15.48 80.37 -10.41
N LEU A 74 -15.95 79.59 -9.41
CA LEU A 74 -16.48 78.23 -9.66
C LEU A 74 -17.49 77.82 -8.57
N THR A 75 -18.74 78.28 -8.68
CA THR A 75 -19.74 78.30 -7.58
C THR A 75 -21.03 77.50 -7.81
N SER A 76 -20.97 76.35 -8.50
CA SER A 76 -22.01 75.31 -8.35
C SER A 76 -21.43 73.93 -8.63
N ALA A 77 -20.74 73.79 -9.76
CA ALA A 77 -20.17 72.52 -10.21
C ALA A 77 -19.17 71.88 -9.23
N ALA A 78 -18.40 72.68 -8.48
CA ALA A 78 -17.47 72.17 -7.48
C ALA A 78 -18.17 71.71 -6.19
N GLU A 79 -19.28 72.35 -5.81
CA GLU A 79 -20.09 71.95 -4.65
C GLU A 79 -20.94 70.72 -4.99
N ASP A 80 -21.51 70.66 -6.20
CA ASP A 80 -22.18 69.47 -6.74
C ASP A 80 -21.24 68.26 -6.78
N LYS A 81 -19.98 68.46 -7.17
CA LYS A 81 -18.96 67.39 -7.20
C LYS A 81 -18.55 66.93 -5.79
N LYS A 82 -18.46 67.85 -4.81
CA LYS A 82 -18.23 67.49 -3.40
C LYS A 82 -19.39 66.71 -2.81
N GLU A 83 -20.62 67.10 -3.13
CA GLU A 83 -21.82 66.41 -2.69
C GLU A 83 -21.90 65.01 -3.32
N ALA A 84 -21.58 64.88 -4.61
CA ALA A 84 -21.50 63.60 -5.32
C ALA A 84 -20.45 62.67 -4.69
N ILE A 85 -19.22 63.15 -4.47
CA ILE A 85 -18.15 62.36 -3.81
C ILE A 85 -18.57 61.95 -2.39
N SER A 86 -19.20 62.86 -1.63
CA SER A 86 -19.67 62.57 -0.27
C SER A 86 -20.80 61.54 -0.25
N LYS A 87 -21.70 61.56 -1.25
CA LYS A 87 -22.73 60.53 -1.43
C LYS A 87 -22.09 59.18 -1.77
N GLU A 88 -21.08 59.15 -2.62
CA GLU A 88 -20.38 57.93 -3.02
C GLU A 88 -19.64 57.30 -1.83
N ILE A 89 -18.94 58.11 -1.01
CA ILE A 89 -18.31 57.64 0.24
C ILE A 89 -19.35 56.99 1.16
N LYS A 90 -20.52 57.62 1.37
CA LYS A 90 -21.60 57.05 2.21
C LYS A 90 -22.15 55.73 1.67
N VAL A 91 -22.22 55.56 0.35
CA VAL A 91 -22.64 54.30 -0.28
C VAL A 91 -21.59 53.21 -0.04
N LEU A 92 -20.31 53.53 -0.18
CA LEU A 92 -19.20 52.60 0.06
C LEU A 92 -19.08 52.23 1.55
N GLU A 93 -19.29 53.18 2.47
CA GLU A 93 -19.35 52.93 3.92
C GLU A 93 -20.50 52.00 4.29
N ARG A 94 -21.67 52.17 3.66
CA ARG A 94 -22.82 51.26 3.84
C ARG A 94 -22.50 49.85 3.35
N LYS A 95 -21.85 49.71 2.19
CA LYS A 95 -21.40 48.40 1.70
C LYS A 95 -20.42 47.73 2.67
N ILE A 96 -19.49 48.48 3.26
CA ILE A 96 -18.60 47.95 4.32
C ILE A 96 -19.40 47.48 5.52
N LEU A 97 -20.40 48.25 5.97
CA LEU A 97 -21.24 47.91 7.12
C LEU A 97 -22.05 46.62 6.88
N GLU A 98 -22.69 46.51 5.72
CA GLU A 98 -23.44 45.31 5.30
C GLU A 98 -22.54 44.09 5.21
N THR A 99 -21.33 44.27 4.66
CA THR A 99 -20.34 43.20 4.55
C THR A 99 -19.79 42.77 5.93
N LYS A 100 -19.57 43.72 6.85
CA LYS A 100 -19.20 43.43 8.24
C LYS A 100 -20.32 42.72 9.00
N ALA A 101 -21.57 43.09 8.76
CA ALA A 101 -22.73 42.40 9.34
C ALA A 101 -22.83 40.94 8.85
N PHE A 102 -22.62 40.69 7.55
CA PHE A 102 -22.53 39.35 6.98
C PHE A 102 -21.41 38.51 7.62
N ILE A 103 -20.23 39.10 7.83
CA ILE A 103 -19.10 38.44 8.52
C ILE A 103 -19.48 38.11 9.98
N ASN A 104 -20.10 39.06 10.69
CA ASN A 104 -20.51 38.87 12.08
C ASN A 104 -21.60 37.79 12.24
N ASP A 105 -22.51 37.70 11.28
CA ASP A 105 -23.55 36.66 11.23
C ASP A 105 -22.92 35.26 11.09
N LYS A 106 -21.93 35.12 10.20
CA LYS A 106 -21.17 33.87 10.01
C LYS A 106 -20.33 33.47 11.23
N VAL A 107 -19.77 34.44 11.95
CA VAL A 107 -19.04 34.18 13.21
C VAL A 107 -20.00 33.76 14.33
N THR A 108 -21.19 34.34 14.38
CA THR A 108 -22.24 33.99 15.35
C THR A 108 -22.76 32.57 15.11
N GLU A 109 -22.98 32.20 13.85
CA GLU A 109 -23.33 30.83 13.43
C GLU A 109 -22.30 29.80 13.94
N LYS A 110 -20.99 30.09 13.81
CA LYS A 110 -19.90 29.23 14.28
C LYS A 110 -19.88 29.05 15.80
N PHE A 111 -20.16 30.11 16.56
CA PHE A 111 -20.26 30.05 18.01
C PHE A 111 -21.44 29.19 18.47
N GLU A 112 -22.58 29.29 17.80
CA GLU A 112 -23.76 28.47 18.12
C GLU A 112 -23.56 26.99 17.76
N LEU A 113 -22.85 26.66 16.66
CA LEU A 113 -22.44 25.27 16.35
C LEU A 113 -21.66 24.65 17.51
N SER A 114 -20.66 25.36 18.04
CA SER A 114 -19.78 24.86 19.11
C SER A 114 -20.54 24.55 20.41
N LYS A 115 -21.56 25.35 20.77
CA LYS A 115 -22.39 25.10 21.96
C LYS A 115 -23.24 23.84 21.81
N VAL A 116 -23.83 23.65 20.64
CA VAL A 116 -24.72 22.51 20.36
C VAL A 116 -23.94 21.19 20.42
N VAL A 117 -22.74 21.18 19.83
CA VAL A 117 -21.83 20.01 19.77
C VAL A 117 -21.40 19.52 21.16
N VAL A 118 -21.13 20.43 22.09
CA VAL A 118 -20.65 20.13 23.46
C VAL A 118 -21.79 19.77 24.42
N SER A 119 -23.02 20.18 24.13
CA SER A 119 -24.16 19.97 25.03
C SER A 119 -24.78 18.55 24.92
N SER A 120 -25.27 17.99 26.02
CA SER A 120 -26.04 16.72 26.05
C SER A 120 -27.53 16.89 25.66
N LEU A 121 -27.79 17.75 24.66
CA LEU A 121 -29.08 18.28 24.20
C LEU A 121 -30.31 18.18 25.12
N SER A 122 -30.85 19.37 25.41
CA SER A 122 -32.28 19.62 25.16
C SER A 122 -32.46 20.96 24.42
N ALA A 123 -32.46 20.98 23.08
CA ALA A 123 -33.09 22.08 22.33
C ALA A 123 -33.34 21.75 20.85
N LYS A 124 -34.62 21.81 20.47
CA LYS A 124 -35.13 21.88 19.10
C LYS A 124 -34.86 23.26 18.49
N LYS A 125 -34.44 23.29 17.23
CA LYS A 125 -35.23 23.78 16.08
C LYS A 125 -34.56 23.37 14.76
N ASP A 126 -35.30 22.61 13.97
CA ASP A 126 -35.15 22.27 12.53
C ASP A 126 -33.91 21.54 11.97
N LYS A 127 -32.73 21.49 12.63
CA LYS A 127 -31.58 20.71 12.12
C LYS A 127 -31.33 19.42 12.91
N LYS A 128 -31.05 18.29 12.24
CA LYS A 128 -30.68 17.04 12.94
C LYS A 128 -29.31 17.26 13.59
N ILE A 129 -29.14 16.88 14.86
CA ILE A 129 -27.87 17.05 15.60
C ILE A 129 -26.65 16.50 14.85
N TYR A 130 -26.81 15.38 14.14
CA TYR A 130 -25.74 14.80 13.31
C TYR A 130 -25.29 15.71 12.15
N ASP A 131 -26.19 16.50 11.57
CA ASP A 131 -25.82 17.48 10.53
C ASP A 131 -24.97 18.61 11.13
N VAL A 132 -25.31 19.06 12.35
CA VAL A 132 -24.54 20.08 13.07
C VAL A 132 -23.13 19.57 13.41
N VAL A 133 -23.04 18.33 13.88
CA VAL A 133 -21.73 17.71 14.20
C VAL A 133 -20.90 17.47 12.95
N ALA A 134 -21.52 17.03 11.84
CA ALA A 134 -20.84 16.88 10.56
C ALA A 134 -20.22 18.21 10.09
N ASP A 135 -20.99 19.30 10.07
CA ASP A 135 -20.50 20.62 9.68
C ASP A 135 -19.36 21.09 10.60
N TYR A 136 -19.45 20.81 11.90
CA TYR A 136 -18.38 21.14 12.85
C TYR A 136 -17.08 20.40 12.54
N ILE A 137 -17.14 19.08 12.28
CA ILE A 137 -15.95 18.29 11.93
C ILE A 137 -15.31 18.81 10.64
N VAL A 138 -16.11 19.04 9.60
CA VAL A 138 -15.64 19.60 8.31
C VAL A 138 -14.97 20.96 8.52
N GLU A 139 -15.57 21.83 9.33
CA GLU A 139 -15.04 23.15 9.62
C GLU A 139 -13.73 23.10 10.43
N VAL A 140 -13.57 22.18 11.37
CA VAL A 140 -12.29 21.99 12.10
C VAL A 140 -11.20 21.49 11.15
N ARG A 141 -11.51 20.54 10.26
CA ARG A 141 -10.57 20.07 9.23
C ARG A 141 -10.16 21.18 8.27
N ASN A 142 -11.13 21.94 7.74
CA ASN A 142 -10.86 23.06 6.84
C ASN A 142 -9.95 24.12 7.47
N GLN A 143 -10.09 24.39 8.78
CA GLN A 143 -9.21 25.32 9.49
C GLN A 143 -7.77 24.78 9.61
N LEU A 144 -7.61 23.49 9.90
CA LEU A 144 -6.29 22.86 9.94
C LEU A 144 -5.65 22.86 8.55
N ASP A 145 -6.38 22.44 7.51
CA ASP A 145 -5.91 22.41 6.12
C ASP A 145 -5.54 23.83 5.64
N SER A 146 -6.33 24.85 6.00
CA SER A 146 -6.01 26.25 5.71
C SER A 146 -4.67 26.67 6.30
N ALA A 147 -4.43 26.31 7.57
CA ALA A 147 -3.23 26.65 8.29
C ALA A 147 -2.00 25.92 7.72
N LEU A 148 -2.14 24.64 7.38
CA LEU A 148 -1.08 23.86 6.74
C LEU A 148 -0.77 24.31 5.30
N ASN A 149 -1.76 24.83 4.57
CA ASN A 149 -1.56 25.39 3.23
C ASN A 149 -0.93 26.79 3.25
N ASN A 150 -0.95 27.49 4.39
CA ASN A 150 -0.35 28.81 4.56
C ASN A 150 0.46 28.86 5.87
N PRO A 151 1.49 27.99 6.02
CA PRO A 151 2.19 27.84 7.29
C PRO A 151 2.93 29.13 7.71
N ALA A 152 3.33 29.96 6.74
CA ALA A 152 3.92 31.28 6.97
C ALA A 152 3.02 32.25 7.75
N ASP A 153 1.69 32.07 7.69
CA ASP A 153 0.72 32.91 8.41
C ASP A 153 0.45 32.40 9.84
N VAL A 154 1.01 31.23 10.19
CA VAL A 154 0.85 30.58 11.48
C VAL A 154 2.16 30.71 12.25
N GLU A 155 2.19 31.53 13.29
CA GLU A 155 3.41 31.92 14.00
C GLU A 155 4.30 30.73 14.43
N GLU A 156 3.70 29.62 14.84
CA GLU A 156 4.42 28.40 15.26
C GLU A 156 4.87 27.50 14.10
N LEU A 157 4.36 27.70 12.88
CA LEU A 157 4.70 26.92 11.69
C LEU A 157 5.51 27.72 10.63
N LYS A 158 5.66 29.04 10.81
CA LYS A 158 6.17 29.95 9.78
C LYS A 158 7.54 29.58 9.21
N ASP A 159 8.38 28.95 10.03
CA ASP A 159 9.75 28.54 9.68
C ASP A 159 9.93 27.02 9.72
N VAL A 160 8.84 26.24 9.70
CA VAL A 160 8.88 24.77 9.81
C VAL A 160 9.19 24.13 8.44
N ASP A 161 10.19 23.25 8.42
CA ASP A 161 10.44 22.32 7.32
C ASP A 161 9.64 21.03 7.57
N PHE A 162 8.44 20.92 6.99
CA PHE A 162 7.55 19.76 7.18
C PHE A 162 8.11 18.46 6.60
N GLU A 163 8.90 18.54 5.53
CA GLU A 163 9.51 17.34 4.97
C GLU A 163 10.61 16.80 5.86
N LYS A 164 11.32 17.68 6.57
CA LYS A 164 12.53 17.31 7.29
C LYS A 164 12.74 18.16 8.56
N PRO A 165 11.85 18.12 9.55
CA PRO A 165 11.95 19.05 10.68
C PRO A 165 13.16 18.78 11.58
N THR A 166 13.64 19.82 12.26
CA THR A 166 14.45 19.66 13.48
C THR A 166 13.59 19.05 14.59
N ARG A 167 14.22 18.67 15.71
CA ARG A 167 13.48 18.16 16.88
C ARG A 167 12.46 19.18 17.39
N GLU A 168 12.85 20.45 17.47
CA GLU A 168 11.99 21.54 17.94
C GLU A 168 10.84 21.82 16.97
N GLN A 169 11.12 21.79 15.67
CA GLN A 169 10.08 21.92 14.65
C GLN A 169 9.09 20.74 14.70
N ALA A 170 9.56 19.51 14.95
CA ALA A 170 8.70 18.34 15.14
C ALA A 170 7.76 18.50 16.36
N GLU A 171 8.24 19.09 17.46
CA GLU A 171 7.40 19.43 18.62
C GLU A 171 6.39 20.52 18.30
N ALA A 172 6.79 21.56 17.55
CA ALA A 172 5.89 22.62 17.11
C ALA A 172 4.76 22.06 16.23
N ILE A 173 5.08 21.17 15.28
CA ILE A 173 4.08 20.46 14.47
C ILE A 173 3.16 19.64 15.37
N ALA A 174 3.72 18.86 16.30
CA ALA A 174 2.92 18.01 17.18
C ALA A 174 1.92 18.83 18.02
N ASN A 175 2.38 19.93 18.61
CA ASN A 175 1.56 20.85 19.39
C ASN A 175 0.50 21.57 18.53
N PHE A 176 0.81 21.88 17.27
CA PHE A 176 -0.16 22.45 16.34
C PHE A 176 -1.33 21.49 16.11
N TYR A 177 -1.06 20.22 15.76
CA TYR A 177 -2.12 19.20 15.59
C TYR A 177 -2.92 18.95 16.87
N GLU A 178 -2.26 18.99 18.03
CA GLU A 178 -2.90 18.77 19.34
C GLU A 178 -4.05 19.75 19.58
N LYS A 179 -3.89 21.01 19.19
CA LYS A 179 -4.95 22.04 19.32
C LYS A 179 -6.21 21.66 18.57
N TYR A 180 -6.09 21.10 17.37
CA TYR A 180 -7.23 20.71 16.54
C TYR A 180 -7.84 19.37 16.96
N ILE A 181 -7.02 18.42 17.44
CA ILE A 181 -7.50 17.18 18.06
C ILE A 181 -8.42 17.51 19.23
N ASN A 182 -7.97 18.38 20.14
CA ASN A 182 -8.74 18.81 21.31
C ASN A 182 -10.10 19.42 20.92
N LEU A 183 -10.21 20.12 19.77
CA LEU A 183 -11.49 20.64 19.29
C LEU A 183 -12.47 19.53 18.92
N LEU A 184 -12.01 18.47 18.26
CA LEU A 184 -12.86 17.32 17.92
C LEU A 184 -13.25 16.50 19.15
N GLU A 185 -12.39 16.42 20.16
CA GLU A 185 -12.67 15.72 21.41
C GLU A 185 -13.78 16.39 22.25
N LEU A 186 -14.08 17.67 22.00
CA LEU A 186 -15.21 18.37 22.62
C LEU A 186 -16.59 17.83 22.16
N ILE A 187 -16.65 17.09 21.05
CA ILE A 187 -17.90 16.53 20.53
C ILE A 187 -18.43 15.47 21.51
N ASN A 188 -19.62 15.73 22.07
CA ASN A 188 -20.31 14.74 22.90
C ASN A 188 -20.64 13.49 22.07
N GLU A 189 -20.24 12.31 22.56
CA GLU A 189 -20.45 11.03 21.86
C GLU A 189 -21.93 10.69 21.64
N GLU A 190 -22.83 11.15 22.49
CA GLU A 190 -24.29 10.95 22.33
C GLU A 190 -24.85 11.67 21.08
N ASN A 191 -24.11 12.67 20.58
CA ASN A 191 -24.49 13.45 19.40
C ASN A 191 -23.93 12.85 18.09
N LEU A 192 -23.29 11.68 18.13
CA LEU A 192 -22.70 11.01 16.96
C LEU A 192 -23.57 9.88 16.42
N ASN A 193 -23.57 9.75 15.09
CA ASN A 193 -24.04 8.56 14.38
C ASN A 193 -22.85 7.82 13.75
N ALA A 194 -23.10 6.71 13.05
CA ALA A 194 -22.03 5.91 12.44
C ALA A 194 -21.10 6.73 11.51
N ILE A 195 -21.67 7.62 10.69
CA ILE A 195 -20.90 8.45 9.72
C ILE A 195 -20.04 9.48 10.46
N THR A 196 -20.65 10.27 11.34
CA THR A 196 -19.94 11.30 12.11
C THR A 196 -18.95 10.72 13.11
N THR A 197 -19.19 9.51 13.63
CA THR A 197 -18.20 8.76 14.42
C THR A 197 -16.99 8.40 13.57
N ALA A 198 -17.20 7.85 12.37
CA ALA A 198 -16.12 7.54 11.45
C ALA A 198 -15.27 8.78 11.17
N TRP A 199 -15.92 9.91 10.89
CA TRP A 199 -15.26 11.17 10.59
C TRP A 199 -14.47 11.71 11.79
N LYS A 200 -15.06 11.75 12.98
CA LYS A 200 -14.39 12.25 14.19
C LYS A 200 -13.19 11.38 14.56
N ASP A 201 -13.44 10.09 14.78
CA ASP A 201 -12.45 9.19 15.40
C ASP A 201 -11.30 8.90 14.45
N ALA A 202 -11.55 8.74 13.14
CA ALA A 202 -10.49 8.55 12.17
C ALA A 202 -9.67 9.83 11.92
N THR A 203 -10.29 11.02 12.01
CA THR A 203 -9.54 12.30 11.91
C THR A 203 -8.61 12.47 13.10
N ILE A 204 -9.11 12.26 14.32
CA ILE A 204 -8.29 12.30 15.54
C ILE A 204 -7.13 11.32 15.42
N TYR A 205 -7.41 10.06 15.07
CA TYR A 205 -6.37 9.03 14.95
C TYR A 205 -5.31 9.41 13.91
N SER A 206 -5.72 9.89 12.73
CA SER A 206 -4.81 10.33 11.66
C SER A 206 -3.88 11.44 12.15
N TRP A 207 -4.43 12.46 12.80
CA TRP A 207 -3.64 13.57 13.35
C TRP A 207 -2.70 13.11 14.47
N GLN A 208 -3.12 12.17 15.33
CA GLN A 208 -2.24 11.57 16.33
C GLN A 208 -1.09 10.77 15.72
N MET A 209 -1.30 10.10 14.58
CA MET A 209 -0.21 9.42 13.85
C MET A 209 0.78 10.43 13.30
N VAL A 210 0.30 11.55 12.74
CA VAL A 210 1.18 12.64 12.28
C VAL A 210 2.07 13.14 13.42
N GLN A 211 1.49 13.47 14.58
CA GLN A 211 2.25 13.92 15.75
C GLN A 211 3.34 12.91 16.13
N LYS A 212 2.96 11.64 16.29
CA LYS A 212 3.89 10.60 16.76
C LYS A 212 4.98 10.29 15.73
N ASN A 213 4.67 10.33 14.43
CA ASN A 213 5.66 10.12 13.38
C ASN A 213 6.77 11.17 13.43
N TYR A 214 6.43 12.45 13.60
CA TYR A 214 7.42 13.52 13.76
C TYR A 214 8.26 13.38 15.04
N LEU A 215 7.66 12.90 16.12
CA LEU A 215 8.33 12.75 17.42
C LEU A 215 9.19 11.48 17.53
N ALA A 216 8.97 10.46 16.71
CA ALA A 216 9.61 9.14 16.86
C ALA A 216 11.08 9.07 16.45
N GLY A 217 11.66 10.17 15.94
CA GLY A 217 13.06 10.23 15.52
C GLY A 217 13.33 9.79 14.08
N GLY A 218 12.29 9.58 13.26
CA GLY A 218 12.40 9.15 11.87
C GLY A 218 13.24 10.08 10.98
N ARG A 219 13.38 11.36 11.36
CA ARG A 219 14.29 12.33 10.71
C ARG A 219 15.74 11.86 10.66
N ASN A 220 16.20 11.09 11.65
CA ASN A 220 17.58 10.61 11.76
C ASN A 220 17.90 9.48 10.78
N VAL A 221 16.87 8.94 10.12
CA VAL A 221 16.96 7.95 9.03
C VAL A 221 16.24 8.44 7.77
N LEU A 222 16.15 9.77 7.63
CA LEU A 222 15.60 10.48 6.48
C LEU A 222 14.18 10.03 6.08
N SER A 223 13.33 9.69 7.06
CA SER A 223 11.96 9.24 6.77
C SER A 223 11.19 10.24 5.89
N LYS A 224 10.38 9.75 4.95
CA LYS A 224 9.67 10.57 3.96
C LYS A 224 8.30 11.01 4.48
N TYR A 225 8.11 12.32 4.70
CA TYR A 225 6.84 12.89 5.20
C TYR A 225 5.91 13.40 4.09
N GLY A 226 6.46 13.77 2.92
CA GLY A 226 5.70 14.36 1.80
C GLY A 226 4.77 13.43 1.04
N TRP A 227 4.74 12.15 1.39
CA TRP A 227 3.73 11.21 0.90
C TRP A 227 2.48 11.18 1.79
N GLY A 228 2.48 11.98 2.86
CA GLY A 228 1.45 12.04 3.88
C GLY A 228 2.06 11.74 5.24
N ALA A 229 2.08 12.73 6.14
CA ALA A 229 2.74 12.60 7.44
C ALA A 229 2.10 11.56 8.39
N GLY A 230 0.94 11.01 8.03
CA GLY A 230 0.30 9.89 8.72
C GLY A 230 0.79 8.49 8.29
N ASN A 231 1.56 8.40 7.19
CA ASN A 231 2.09 7.15 6.63
C ASN A 231 3.58 7.31 6.26
N VAL A 232 4.46 7.22 7.28
CA VAL A 232 5.88 7.60 7.18
C VAL A 232 6.77 6.38 7.37
N TYR A 233 7.63 6.13 6.38
CA TYR A 233 8.65 5.08 6.44
C TYR A 233 10.04 5.71 6.39
N ALA A 234 11.00 5.02 6.99
CA ALA A 234 12.42 5.34 6.82
C ALA A 234 12.80 5.35 5.34
N ALA A 235 13.70 6.27 4.95
CA ALA A 235 14.16 6.32 3.57
C ALA A 235 14.83 5.01 3.18
N ASN A 236 14.43 4.48 2.03
CA ASN A 236 14.87 3.19 1.55
C ASN A 236 14.92 3.18 0.02
N SER A 237 15.68 2.23 -0.52
CA SER A 237 15.83 2.09 -1.96
C SER A 237 14.66 1.35 -2.63
N PHE A 238 13.89 0.54 -1.90
CA PHE A 238 12.75 -0.19 -2.47
C PHE A 238 11.68 0.76 -3.02
N TYR A 239 11.34 1.80 -2.26
CA TYR A 239 10.46 2.88 -2.71
C TYR A 239 11.20 4.06 -3.35
N GLY A 240 12.53 3.99 -3.48
CA GLY A 240 13.36 5.08 -3.99
C GLY A 240 13.37 6.34 -3.12
N THR A 241 12.81 6.30 -1.90
CA THR A 241 12.71 7.48 -1.02
C THR A 241 14.07 8.00 -0.56
N ILE A 242 15.10 7.14 -0.50
CA ILE A 242 16.48 7.58 -0.23
C ILE A 242 17.11 8.31 -1.43
N LEU A 243 16.61 8.07 -2.65
CA LEU A 243 17.08 8.69 -3.88
C LEU A 243 16.39 10.05 -4.12
N ASP A 244 15.21 10.25 -3.55
CA ASP A 244 14.39 11.45 -3.74
C ASP A 244 14.60 12.48 -2.61
N GLN A 245 15.67 13.26 -2.71
CA GLN A 245 16.01 14.31 -1.74
C GLN A 245 16.03 15.71 -2.38
N ASP A 246 15.17 16.60 -1.88
CA ASP A 246 15.09 17.99 -2.38
C ASP A 246 16.33 18.84 -2.07
N ASP A 247 17.09 18.47 -1.03
CA ASP A 247 18.26 19.21 -0.54
C ASP A 247 19.23 18.19 0.08
N TRP A 248 20.27 17.87 -0.69
CA TRP A 248 21.28 16.85 -0.34
C TRP A 248 22.17 17.31 0.80
N ALA A 249 22.55 18.60 0.85
CA ALA A 249 23.39 19.15 1.91
C ALA A 249 22.69 19.08 3.28
N LYS A 250 21.39 19.41 3.34
CA LYS A 250 20.62 19.24 4.58
C LYS A 250 20.39 17.78 4.94
N ALA A 251 20.27 16.88 3.96
CA ALA A 251 20.16 15.44 4.25
C ALA A 251 21.47 14.92 4.87
N GLU A 252 22.62 15.33 4.35
CA GLU A 252 23.94 15.00 4.89
C GLU A 252 24.09 15.48 6.33
N ALA A 253 23.80 16.75 6.59
CA ALA A 253 23.91 17.34 7.93
C ALA A 253 23.06 16.59 8.98
N ARG A 254 21.87 16.10 8.59
CA ARG A 254 21.01 15.29 9.46
C ARG A 254 21.61 13.92 9.75
N LEU A 255 22.20 13.26 8.75
CA LEU A 255 22.90 11.99 8.98
C LEU A 255 24.17 12.17 9.83
N GLN A 256 24.86 13.31 9.72
CA GLN A 256 25.97 13.66 10.61
C GLN A 256 25.51 13.85 12.07
N GLU A 257 24.33 14.42 12.29
CA GLU A 257 23.70 14.47 13.62
C GLU A 257 23.33 13.06 14.11
N ALA A 258 22.73 12.24 13.24
CA ALA A 258 22.32 10.87 13.55
C ALA A 258 23.52 9.99 13.97
N VAL A 259 24.67 10.13 13.30
CA VAL A 259 25.94 9.47 13.69
C VAL A 259 26.38 9.86 15.10
N LYS A 260 26.28 11.15 15.47
CA LYS A 260 26.61 11.60 16.84
C LYS A 260 25.69 11.00 17.90
N LYS A 261 24.45 10.66 17.53
CA LYS A 261 23.44 10.02 18.38
C LYS A 261 23.47 8.50 18.33
N ASP A 262 24.38 7.88 17.58
CA ASP A 262 24.44 6.44 17.35
C ASP A 262 23.19 5.86 16.65
N ILE A 263 22.50 6.68 15.85
CA ILE A 263 21.33 6.29 15.05
C ILE A 263 21.80 6.08 13.60
N VAL A 264 22.43 4.93 13.34
CA VAL A 264 23.02 4.59 12.04
C VAL A 264 22.42 3.28 11.54
N LEU A 265 22.04 3.22 10.26
CA LEU A 265 21.54 1.99 9.64
C LEU A 265 22.65 0.91 9.56
N SER A 266 22.27 -0.34 9.31
CA SER A 266 23.25 -1.43 9.18
C SER A 266 24.12 -1.28 7.93
N LYS A 267 25.34 -1.84 7.96
CA LYS A 267 26.21 -1.86 6.78
C LYS A 267 25.56 -2.53 5.56
N VAL A 268 24.78 -3.61 5.76
CA VAL A 268 24.06 -4.29 4.68
C VAL A 268 23.01 -3.37 4.02
N VAL A 269 22.22 -2.63 4.81
CA VAL A 269 21.20 -1.70 4.29
C VAL A 269 21.86 -0.50 3.60
N ILE A 270 22.90 0.07 4.19
CA ILE A 270 23.66 1.18 3.60
C ILE A 270 24.27 0.76 2.25
N LYS A 271 24.88 -0.43 2.19
CA LYS A 271 25.44 -0.99 0.95
C LYS A 271 24.38 -1.13 -0.15
N ASN A 272 23.19 -1.60 0.20
CA ASN A 272 22.06 -1.69 -0.73
C ASN A 272 21.62 -0.32 -1.25
N ASN A 273 21.53 0.69 -0.37
CA ASN A 273 21.18 2.05 -0.76
C ASN A 273 22.23 2.68 -1.69
N VAL A 274 23.53 2.49 -1.40
CA VAL A 274 24.63 2.96 -2.25
C VAL A 274 24.55 2.33 -3.63
N LYS A 275 24.34 1.01 -3.71
CA LYS A 275 24.20 0.29 -4.97
C LYS A 275 23.11 0.90 -5.86
N GLU A 276 21.95 1.18 -5.29
CA GLU A 276 20.82 1.77 -6.00
C GLU A 276 21.10 3.22 -6.45
N ALA A 277 21.77 4.01 -5.60
CA ALA A 277 22.19 5.37 -5.94
C ALA A 277 23.22 5.41 -7.08
N LEU A 278 24.17 4.47 -7.11
CA LEU A 278 25.13 4.37 -8.21
C LEU A 278 24.44 4.07 -9.54
N ARG A 279 23.44 3.18 -9.52
CA ARG A 279 22.65 2.88 -10.71
C ARG A 279 21.85 4.09 -11.19
N GLU A 280 21.22 4.83 -10.27
CA GLU A 280 20.33 5.94 -10.61
C GLU A 280 21.09 7.20 -11.04
N PHE A 281 22.11 7.60 -10.28
CA PHE A 281 22.75 8.90 -10.47
C PHE A 281 24.10 8.85 -11.19
N PHE A 282 24.76 7.68 -11.19
CA PHE A 282 26.14 7.51 -11.63
C PHE A 282 26.33 6.44 -12.72
N ALA A 283 25.27 6.11 -13.48
CA ALA A 283 25.32 5.12 -14.55
C ALA A 283 26.36 5.45 -15.65
N ASN A 284 26.56 6.74 -15.95
CA ASN A 284 27.56 7.18 -16.92
C ASN A 284 28.98 6.94 -16.41
N GLU A 285 29.23 7.21 -15.14
CA GLU A 285 30.50 7.00 -14.46
C GLU A 285 30.81 5.50 -14.33
N LEU A 286 29.80 4.67 -14.03
CA LEU A 286 29.91 3.21 -14.07
C LEU A 286 30.31 2.72 -15.48
N ASN A 287 29.66 3.24 -16.53
CA ASN A 287 30.01 2.90 -17.91
C ASN A 287 31.43 3.34 -18.28
N ARG A 288 31.88 4.52 -17.82
CA ARG A 288 33.27 4.99 -18.01
C ARG A 288 34.28 4.10 -17.30
N PHE A 289 33.98 3.65 -16.07
CA PHE A 289 34.82 2.68 -15.36
C PHE A 289 34.93 1.37 -16.13
N LEU A 290 33.81 0.85 -16.64
CA LEU A 290 33.81 -0.38 -17.45
C LEU A 290 34.63 -0.22 -18.73
N ASP A 291 34.55 0.93 -19.40
CA ASP A 291 35.27 1.24 -20.65
C ASP A 291 36.78 1.50 -20.45
N ASP A 292 37.23 1.78 -19.22
CA ASP A 292 38.64 2.08 -18.94
C ASP A 292 39.46 0.80 -18.71
N ASP A 293 40.10 0.28 -19.75
CA ASP A 293 40.93 -0.93 -19.71
C ASP A 293 42.14 -0.84 -18.75
N THR A 294 42.48 0.34 -18.25
CA THR A 294 43.58 0.51 -17.28
C THR A 294 43.16 0.22 -15.84
N LEU A 295 41.85 0.18 -15.57
CA LEU A 295 41.28 -0.07 -14.25
C LEU A 295 40.67 -1.47 -14.15
N THR A 296 40.99 -2.18 -13.07
CA THR A 296 40.32 -3.43 -12.68
C THR A 296 39.37 -3.24 -11.51
N GLU A 297 39.62 -2.22 -10.70
CA GLU A 297 38.81 -1.81 -9.55
C GLU A 297 38.78 -0.28 -9.42
N ILE A 298 37.79 0.26 -8.71
CA ILE A 298 37.69 1.68 -8.34
C ILE A 298 36.99 1.82 -6.99
N SER A 299 37.39 2.77 -6.14
CA SER A 299 36.61 3.04 -4.93
C SER A 299 35.27 3.70 -5.29
N VAL A 300 34.22 3.48 -4.48
CA VAL A 300 32.92 4.16 -4.71
C VAL A 300 33.07 5.68 -4.63
N SER A 301 33.94 6.16 -3.73
CA SER A 301 34.26 7.59 -3.63
C SER A 301 34.87 8.13 -4.92
N ASP A 302 35.89 7.46 -5.46
CA ASP A 302 36.57 7.91 -6.68
C ASP A 302 35.64 7.83 -7.89
N LEU A 303 34.77 6.82 -7.96
CA LEU A 303 33.75 6.73 -9.01
C LEU A 303 32.79 7.93 -8.97
N ILE A 304 32.33 8.33 -7.77
CA ILE A 304 31.47 9.51 -7.60
C ILE A 304 32.20 10.78 -8.05
N ASP A 305 33.50 10.90 -7.75
CA ASP A 305 34.33 12.04 -8.16
C ASP A 305 34.57 12.12 -9.68
N LEU A 306 34.34 11.04 -10.45
CA LEU A 306 34.38 11.09 -11.92
C LEU A 306 33.27 11.95 -12.52
N ASN A 307 32.19 12.19 -11.77
CA ASN A 307 31.12 13.09 -12.16
C ASN A 307 31.53 14.54 -11.89
N THR A 308 31.81 15.30 -12.96
CA THR A 308 32.30 16.68 -12.87
C THR A 308 31.20 17.74 -12.98
N ASP A 309 29.92 17.33 -12.92
CA ASP A 309 28.78 18.21 -13.10
C ASP A 309 28.61 19.16 -11.89
N THR A 310 28.86 20.45 -12.07
CA THR A 310 28.81 21.40 -10.95
C THR A 310 27.43 21.49 -10.29
N ASP A 311 26.36 21.20 -11.02
CA ASP A 311 24.99 21.28 -10.50
C ASP A 311 24.64 20.08 -9.60
N LYS A 312 25.41 19.00 -9.69
CA LYS A 312 25.27 17.80 -8.84
C LYS A 312 26.21 17.77 -7.65
N LYS A 313 26.85 18.90 -7.31
CA LYS A 313 27.86 18.97 -6.24
C LYS A 313 27.34 18.39 -4.92
N ASP A 314 26.22 18.89 -4.41
CA ASP A 314 25.70 18.47 -3.10
C ASP A 314 25.25 17.00 -3.11
N LEU A 315 24.73 16.51 -4.24
CA LEU A 315 24.39 15.10 -4.43
C LEU A 315 25.64 14.22 -4.31
N ARG A 316 26.76 14.62 -4.95
CA ARG A 316 28.03 13.89 -4.85
C ARG A 316 28.59 13.91 -3.44
N GLU A 317 28.60 15.07 -2.80
CA GLU A 317 29.10 15.22 -1.42
C GLU A 317 28.31 14.31 -0.47
N PHE A 318 26.97 14.32 -0.57
CA PHE A 318 26.12 13.42 0.20
C PHE A 318 26.44 11.94 -0.02
N TRP A 319 26.46 11.47 -1.27
CA TRP A 319 26.66 10.04 -1.54
C TRP A 319 28.08 9.57 -1.22
N LYS A 320 29.08 10.47 -1.32
CA LYS A 320 30.44 10.21 -0.87
C LYS A 320 30.49 10.08 0.65
N TYR A 321 29.89 11.00 1.40
CA TYR A 321 29.75 10.88 2.85
C TYR A 321 29.00 9.60 3.26
N TYR A 322 27.88 9.30 2.57
CA TYR A 322 27.04 8.13 2.85
C TYR A 322 27.81 6.80 2.66
N ALA A 323 28.56 6.69 1.56
CA ALA A 323 29.33 5.49 1.23
C ALA A 323 30.62 5.34 2.05
N THR A 324 31.07 6.38 2.76
CA THR A 324 32.33 6.38 3.51
C THR A 324 32.09 6.53 5.01
N GLU A 325 31.87 7.75 5.48
CA GLU A 325 31.74 8.09 6.90
C GLU A 325 30.50 7.46 7.53
N TYR A 326 29.33 7.61 6.90
CA TYR A 326 28.09 7.03 7.43
C TYR A 326 28.14 5.49 7.45
N TYR A 327 28.63 4.88 6.35
CA TYR A 327 28.86 3.43 6.29
C TYR A 327 29.80 2.92 7.38
N ASN A 328 30.90 3.63 7.64
CA ASN A 328 31.88 3.23 8.65
C ASN A 328 31.47 3.56 10.09
N ALA A 329 30.50 4.45 10.29
CA ALA A 329 29.89 4.70 11.59
C ALA A 329 29.00 3.54 12.08
N SER A 330 28.51 2.70 11.16
CA SER A 330 27.64 1.57 11.51
C SER A 330 28.38 0.47 12.28
N LYS A 331 27.77 -0.01 13.37
CA LYS A 331 28.33 -1.01 14.29
C LYS A 331 27.66 -2.39 14.20
N HIS A 332 26.66 -2.55 13.35
CA HIS A 332 25.82 -3.75 13.28
C HIS A 332 25.48 -4.14 11.84
N GLY A 333 24.92 -5.34 11.66
CA GLY A 333 24.62 -5.91 10.34
C GLY A 333 25.81 -5.79 9.39
N LEU A 334 26.98 -6.24 9.85
CA LEU A 334 28.27 -5.91 9.25
C LEU A 334 28.46 -6.49 7.84
N GLY A 335 27.80 -7.61 7.53
CA GLY A 335 27.94 -8.30 6.24
C GLY A 335 29.38 -8.64 5.93
N GLN A 336 29.80 -8.38 4.69
CA GLN A 336 31.20 -8.50 4.26
C GLN A 336 32.19 -7.61 5.06
N ASN A 337 31.68 -6.61 5.80
CA ASN A 337 32.40 -5.70 6.68
C ASN A 337 33.63 -5.04 6.07
N LEU A 338 33.45 -4.46 4.88
CA LEU A 338 34.50 -3.72 4.21
C LEU A 338 34.85 -2.44 4.99
N LYS A 339 36.10 -2.01 4.90
CA LYS A 339 36.53 -0.69 5.39
C LYS A 339 36.30 0.42 4.36
N GLU A 340 36.38 0.04 3.09
CA GLU A 340 36.19 0.89 1.93
C GLU A 340 35.34 0.13 0.91
N LEU A 341 34.30 0.77 0.39
CA LEU A 341 33.48 0.21 -0.68
C LEU A 341 34.18 0.42 -2.02
N LYS A 342 34.36 -0.66 -2.77
CA LYS A 342 35.01 -0.68 -4.08
C LYS A 342 34.15 -1.43 -5.09
N LEU A 343 34.32 -1.08 -6.37
CA LEU A 343 33.69 -1.71 -7.51
C LEU A 343 34.73 -2.44 -8.36
N TYR A 344 34.29 -3.49 -9.02
CA TYR A 344 35.13 -4.40 -9.79
C TYR A 344 34.44 -4.79 -11.10
N LYS A 345 35.24 -5.04 -12.14
CA LYS A 345 34.75 -5.58 -13.42
C LYS A 345 34.42 -7.08 -13.34
N GLU A 346 35.03 -7.78 -12.39
CA GLU A 346 34.87 -9.21 -12.15
C GLU A 346 34.29 -9.47 -10.75
N ASN A 347 33.61 -10.60 -10.57
CA ASN A 347 32.95 -10.97 -9.31
C ASN A 347 33.95 -11.44 -8.23
N VAL A 348 34.78 -10.53 -7.72
CA VAL A 348 35.87 -10.83 -6.78
C VAL A 348 35.40 -11.31 -5.40
N TYR A 349 34.20 -10.94 -4.97
CA TYR A 349 33.66 -11.30 -3.66
C TYR A 349 32.67 -12.47 -3.67
N ASN A 350 32.48 -13.12 -4.83
CA ASN A 350 31.49 -14.18 -5.01
C ASN A 350 30.08 -13.71 -4.59
N GLU A 351 29.69 -12.54 -5.08
CA GLU A 351 28.33 -12.04 -4.98
C GLU A 351 27.37 -13.04 -5.61
N THR A 352 26.30 -13.37 -4.89
CA THR A 352 25.31 -14.35 -5.32
C THR A 352 24.05 -13.68 -5.86
N GLU A 353 23.77 -12.45 -5.44
CA GLU A 353 22.60 -11.69 -5.87
C GLU A 353 22.80 -10.18 -5.67
N ASN A 354 21.87 -9.38 -6.17
CA ASN A 354 21.83 -7.91 -6.00
C ASN A 354 23.04 -7.16 -6.60
N THR A 355 23.69 -7.74 -7.61
CA THR A 355 24.77 -7.10 -8.39
C THR A 355 24.23 -5.88 -9.16
N ILE A 356 25.12 -4.96 -9.53
CA ILE A 356 24.76 -3.77 -10.31
C ILE A 356 24.72 -4.14 -11.79
N SER A 357 23.61 -3.84 -12.46
CA SER A 357 23.50 -3.84 -13.92
C SER A 357 23.44 -2.42 -14.44
N VAL A 358 24.20 -2.11 -15.49
CA VAL A 358 24.13 -0.86 -16.24
C VAL A 358 23.98 -1.13 -17.73
N SER A 359 23.19 -0.27 -18.38
CA SER A 359 22.95 -0.35 -19.81
C SER A 359 23.75 0.71 -20.58
N LYS A 360 24.22 0.37 -21.78
CA LYS A 360 24.89 1.29 -22.70
C LYS A 360 24.42 1.05 -24.13
N GLN A 361 24.29 2.13 -24.91
CA GLN A 361 24.06 2.03 -26.35
C GLN A 361 25.41 1.81 -27.06
N GLU A 362 25.53 0.69 -27.77
CA GLU A 362 26.69 0.33 -28.60
C GLU A 362 26.18 -0.09 -29.98
N ASP A 363 26.65 0.56 -31.05
CA ASP A 363 26.23 0.33 -32.44
C ASP A 363 24.69 0.36 -32.66
N GLY A 364 23.99 1.24 -31.94
CA GLY A 364 22.53 1.37 -31.99
C GLY A 364 21.78 0.26 -31.24
N LYS A 365 22.48 -0.52 -30.40
CA LYS A 365 21.92 -1.60 -29.58
C LYS A 365 22.13 -1.31 -28.10
N LEU A 366 21.14 -1.65 -27.28
CA LEU A 366 21.28 -1.62 -25.83
C LEU A 366 22.01 -2.88 -25.36
N VAL A 367 23.16 -2.72 -24.72
CA VAL A 367 23.97 -3.78 -24.11
C VAL A 367 23.93 -3.60 -22.59
N GLU A 368 23.64 -4.68 -21.86
CA GLU A 368 23.68 -4.72 -20.39
C GLU A 368 25.02 -5.25 -19.92
N ARG A 369 25.63 -4.61 -18.92
CA ARG A 369 26.93 -4.94 -18.35
C ARG A 369 26.85 -4.95 -16.83
N SER A 370 27.52 -5.91 -16.19
CA SER A 370 27.54 -6.06 -14.73
C SER A 370 28.71 -5.32 -14.10
N VAL A 371 28.48 -4.75 -12.91
CA VAL A 371 29.52 -4.19 -12.02
C VAL A 371 29.37 -4.86 -10.66
N TYR A 372 30.48 -5.35 -10.12
CA TYR A 372 30.54 -6.07 -8.85
C TYR A 372 31.15 -5.19 -7.75
N GLY A 373 31.04 -5.62 -6.50
CA GLY A 373 31.61 -4.99 -5.31
C GLY A 373 30.57 -4.64 -4.22
N LEU A 374 29.31 -4.40 -4.61
CA LEU A 374 28.22 -4.01 -3.71
C LEU A 374 27.06 -5.02 -3.63
N GLY A 375 27.10 -6.10 -4.41
CA GLY A 375 26.10 -7.17 -4.33
C GLY A 375 26.14 -7.91 -3.00
N PHE A 376 25.14 -8.76 -2.76
CA PHE A 376 25.11 -9.57 -1.55
C PHE A 376 25.96 -10.81 -1.72
N THR A 377 26.91 -10.95 -0.80
CA THR A 377 27.69 -12.17 -0.57
C THR A 377 26.98 -13.05 0.44
N LYS A 378 27.48 -14.27 0.63
CA LYS A 378 27.05 -15.13 1.74
C LYS A 378 27.11 -14.43 3.10
N PHE A 379 28.14 -13.61 3.34
CA PHE A 379 28.29 -12.89 4.61
C PHE A 379 27.21 -11.84 4.83
N ASP A 380 26.76 -11.17 3.77
CA ASP A 380 25.67 -10.20 3.85
C ASP A 380 24.32 -10.90 4.12
N LEU A 381 24.08 -12.03 3.45
CA LEU A 381 22.85 -12.80 3.62
C LEU A 381 22.74 -13.47 5.00
N GLU A 382 23.87 -13.77 5.65
CA GLU A 382 23.95 -14.37 6.99
C GLU A 382 24.13 -13.33 8.11
N ALA A 383 24.30 -12.04 7.78
CA ALA A 383 24.51 -10.98 8.76
C ALA A 383 23.30 -10.83 9.70
N LYS A 384 23.55 -10.87 11.01
CA LYS A 384 22.54 -10.63 12.04
C LYS A 384 22.43 -9.14 12.37
N GLY A 385 21.27 -8.75 12.88
CA GLY A 385 21.04 -7.38 13.34
C GLY A 385 21.07 -6.36 12.21
N VAL A 386 20.54 -6.73 11.05
CA VAL A 386 20.52 -5.87 9.86
C VAL A 386 19.39 -4.83 9.88
N GLY A 387 18.33 -5.06 10.66
CA GLY A 387 17.19 -4.15 10.81
C GLY A 387 17.34 -3.13 11.95
N PHE A 388 16.23 -2.52 12.34
CA PHE A 388 16.16 -1.45 13.36
C PHE A 388 16.45 -1.92 14.79
N SER A 389 16.38 -3.23 15.02
CA SER A 389 16.58 -3.87 16.33
C SER A 389 17.97 -3.62 16.93
N GLN A 390 18.94 -3.19 16.12
CA GLN A 390 20.31 -2.86 16.52
C GLN A 390 20.71 -1.42 16.22
N VAL A 391 19.80 -0.60 15.67
CA VAL A 391 20.03 0.84 15.51
C VAL A 391 19.97 1.48 16.89
N GLY A 392 21.03 2.22 17.27
CA GLY A 392 21.17 2.85 18.58
C GLY A 392 20.29 4.08 18.77
N GLY A 393 20.71 4.97 19.67
CA GLY A 393 19.95 6.14 20.10
C GLY A 393 19.64 6.12 21.60
N ASP A 394 18.70 6.97 22.01
CA ASP A 394 18.25 7.10 23.39
C ASP A 394 16.76 6.79 23.57
N GLU A 395 16.20 7.09 24.73
CA GLU A 395 14.79 6.83 25.06
C GLU A 395 13.79 7.64 24.22
N THR A 396 14.24 8.73 23.60
CA THR A 396 13.40 9.66 22.81
C THR A 396 13.55 9.46 21.31
N GLU A 397 14.78 9.26 20.82
CA GLU A 397 15.08 9.01 19.42
C GLU A 397 16.02 7.79 19.33
N SER A 398 15.50 6.64 18.91
CA SER A 398 16.28 5.41 18.66
C SER A 398 15.66 4.52 17.61
N GLY A 399 16.40 3.48 17.19
CA GLY A 399 15.84 2.42 16.33
C GLY A 399 14.54 1.83 16.86
N LYS A 400 14.43 1.70 18.19
CA LYS A 400 13.23 1.21 18.87
C LYS A 400 12.06 2.17 18.75
N THR A 401 12.23 3.46 19.07
CA THR A 401 11.13 4.43 19.01
C THR A 401 10.59 4.57 17.59
N ILE A 402 11.49 4.53 16.59
CA ILE A 402 11.12 4.55 15.17
C ILE A 402 10.28 3.32 14.83
N TYR A 403 10.76 2.11 15.12
CA TYR A 403 10.07 0.89 14.70
C TYR A 403 8.79 0.60 15.50
N ASP A 404 8.73 0.96 16.78
CA ASP A 404 7.51 0.88 17.59
C ASP A 404 6.41 1.79 17.00
N GLN A 405 6.77 3.02 16.62
CA GLN A 405 5.82 3.94 16.00
C GLN A 405 5.38 3.45 14.62
N ILE A 406 6.30 2.94 13.79
CA ILE A 406 5.96 2.31 12.51
C ILE A 406 5.01 1.11 12.76
N THR A 407 5.25 0.29 13.77
CA THR A 407 4.39 -0.85 14.11
C THR A 407 2.97 -0.42 14.46
N LYS A 408 2.84 0.63 15.27
CA LYS A 408 1.54 1.22 15.63
C LYS A 408 0.82 1.77 14.40
N MET A 409 1.52 2.55 13.58
CA MET A 409 0.99 3.12 12.34
C MET A 409 0.53 2.02 11.36
N ALA A 410 1.36 1.00 11.16
CA ALA A 410 1.11 -0.06 10.20
C ALA A 410 -0.04 -0.99 10.63
N THR A 411 -0.13 -1.34 11.91
CA THR A 411 -1.19 -2.23 12.43
C THR A 411 -2.48 -1.49 12.79
N THR A 412 -2.40 -0.18 12.99
CA THR A 412 -3.43 0.68 13.59
C THR A 412 -3.96 0.14 14.92
N SER A 413 -3.10 -0.51 15.69
CA SER A 413 -3.43 -1.17 16.95
C SER A 413 -2.43 -0.79 18.04
N GLU A 414 -2.70 -1.23 19.26
CA GLU A 414 -1.77 -1.11 20.39
C GLU A 414 -0.84 -2.34 20.51
N ASP A 415 -0.83 -3.25 19.53
CA ASP A 415 0.09 -4.41 19.51
C ASP A 415 1.55 -3.93 19.54
N THR A 416 2.34 -4.46 20.47
CA THR A 416 3.80 -4.26 20.46
C THR A 416 4.46 -5.10 19.35
N PRO A 417 5.70 -4.80 18.92
CA PRO A 417 6.44 -5.68 18.02
C PRO A 417 6.50 -7.14 18.48
N ASN A 418 6.56 -7.39 19.80
CA ASN A 418 6.53 -8.75 20.34
C ASN A 418 5.15 -9.40 20.16
N ASP A 419 4.05 -8.68 20.40
CA ASP A 419 2.70 -9.22 20.20
C ASP A 419 2.48 -9.58 18.72
N VAL A 420 2.93 -8.70 17.81
CA VAL A 420 2.90 -8.95 16.37
C VAL A 420 3.71 -10.20 16.01
N TYR A 421 4.93 -10.32 16.54
CA TYR A 421 5.79 -11.49 16.35
C TYR A 421 5.13 -12.79 16.84
N GLN A 422 4.66 -12.83 18.10
CA GLN A 422 4.08 -14.04 18.69
C GLN A 422 2.83 -14.48 17.93
N SER A 423 1.98 -13.53 17.56
CA SER A 423 0.78 -13.78 16.76
C SER A 423 1.14 -14.35 15.39
N GLY A 424 2.06 -13.70 14.66
CA GLY A 424 2.53 -14.15 13.35
C GLY A 424 3.18 -15.54 13.39
N TYR A 425 4.01 -15.80 14.40
CA TYR A 425 4.65 -17.11 14.55
C TYR A 425 3.62 -18.21 14.80
N LYS A 426 2.67 -17.96 15.72
CA LYS A 426 1.60 -18.91 16.06
C LYS A 426 0.75 -19.26 14.83
N THR A 427 0.30 -18.26 14.07
CA THR A 427 -0.53 -18.49 12.88
C THR A 427 0.26 -19.18 11.77
N SER A 428 1.53 -18.83 11.59
CA SER A 428 2.42 -19.49 10.63
C SER A 428 2.57 -21.00 10.92
N LYS A 429 2.63 -21.41 12.18
CA LYS A 429 2.69 -22.84 12.52
C LYS A 429 1.33 -23.55 12.41
N GLY A 430 0.22 -22.81 12.56
CA GLY A 430 -1.14 -23.35 12.60
C GLY A 430 -1.74 -23.75 11.25
N VAL A 431 -1.40 -23.07 10.14
CA VAL A 431 -2.04 -23.30 8.81
C VAL A 431 -1.67 -24.66 8.19
N SER A 432 -0.58 -25.28 8.64
CA SER A 432 -0.07 -26.56 8.13
C SER A 432 -1.12 -27.68 8.10
N LYS A 433 -2.09 -27.69 9.04
CA LYS A 433 -3.17 -28.69 9.10
C LYS A 433 -3.99 -28.72 7.80
N ASN A 434 -4.48 -27.57 7.34
CA ASN A 434 -5.33 -27.51 6.15
C ASN A 434 -4.53 -27.76 4.86
N MET A 435 -3.28 -27.30 4.83
CA MET A 435 -2.35 -27.60 3.74
C MET A 435 -2.06 -29.10 3.61
N ILE A 436 -1.80 -29.80 4.72
CA ILE A 436 -1.62 -31.26 4.74
C ILE A 436 -2.91 -31.97 4.33
N ALA A 437 -4.06 -31.49 4.81
CA ALA A 437 -5.35 -32.09 4.50
C ALA A 437 -5.66 -32.02 2.99
N ILE A 438 -5.43 -30.89 2.33
CA ILE A 438 -5.65 -30.78 0.89
C ILE A 438 -4.57 -31.54 0.09
N ALA A 439 -3.30 -31.52 0.50
CA ALA A 439 -2.24 -32.30 -0.13
C ALA A 439 -2.55 -33.81 -0.07
N SER A 440 -3.18 -34.27 1.01
CA SER A 440 -3.69 -35.63 1.11
C SER A 440 -4.81 -35.94 0.12
N GLU A 441 -5.73 -35.00 -0.16
CA GLU A 441 -6.76 -35.21 -1.19
C GLU A 441 -6.18 -35.22 -2.60
N VAL A 442 -5.18 -34.37 -2.86
CA VAL A 442 -4.44 -34.40 -4.13
C VAL A 442 -3.75 -35.75 -4.29
N ALA A 443 -3.07 -36.26 -3.26
CA ALA A 443 -2.45 -37.58 -3.29
C ALA A 443 -3.48 -38.70 -3.59
N LYS A 444 -4.68 -38.64 -2.99
CA LYS A 444 -5.75 -39.60 -3.29
C LYS A 444 -6.19 -39.55 -4.76
N LEU A 445 -6.27 -38.35 -5.33
CA LEU A 445 -6.64 -38.19 -6.74
C LEU A 445 -5.57 -38.75 -7.68
N ILE A 446 -4.28 -38.54 -7.38
CA ILE A 446 -3.15 -38.91 -8.24
C ILE A 446 -2.84 -40.41 -8.14
N VAL A 447 -2.69 -40.96 -6.93
CA VAL A 447 -2.23 -42.34 -6.69
C VAL A 447 -3.28 -43.26 -6.03
N GLY A 448 -4.53 -42.82 -5.93
CA GLY A 448 -5.63 -43.59 -5.32
C GLY A 448 -5.67 -43.49 -3.79
N GLU A 449 -6.62 -44.17 -3.12
CA GLU A 449 -6.85 -44.00 -1.67
C GLU A 449 -5.62 -44.36 -0.79
N SER A 450 -4.87 -45.40 -1.16
CA SER A 450 -3.77 -45.95 -0.33
C SER A 450 -2.41 -46.01 -1.02
N GLY A 451 -2.28 -45.57 -2.27
CA GLY A 451 -1.02 -45.64 -3.02
C GLY A 451 0.11 -44.79 -2.43
N GLU A 452 1.34 -45.26 -2.48
CA GLU A 452 2.49 -44.41 -2.21
C GLU A 452 2.65 -43.38 -3.35
N TRP A 453 2.95 -42.11 -3.03
CA TRP A 453 3.23 -41.10 -4.04
C TRP A 453 4.72 -40.74 -4.07
N LYS A 454 5.43 -41.45 -4.94
CA LYS A 454 6.81 -41.15 -5.34
C LYS A 454 6.83 -40.60 -6.75
N THR A 455 7.56 -39.51 -6.98
CA THR A 455 7.64 -38.86 -8.28
C THR A 455 8.98 -38.18 -8.47
N THR A 456 9.39 -38.02 -9.72
CA THR A 456 10.56 -37.22 -10.11
C THR A 456 10.07 -35.96 -10.78
N ILE A 457 10.57 -34.81 -10.35
CA ILE A 457 10.23 -33.51 -10.93
C ILE A 457 11.48 -32.82 -11.49
N LYS A 458 11.28 -31.93 -12.47
CA LYS A 458 12.26 -30.90 -12.80
C LYS A 458 12.13 -29.78 -11.77
N TYR A 459 13.20 -29.54 -11.02
CA TYR A 459 13.21 -28.58 -9.93
C TYR A 459 14.41 -27.65 -10.04
N ASP A 460 14.11 -26.36 -9.98
CA ASP A 460 15.09 -25.30 -9.78
C ASP A 460 15.16 -24.91 -8.31
N ALA A 461 16.35 -24.99 -7.72
CA ALA A 461 16.55 -24.75 -6.29
C ALA A 461 16.91 -23.30 -5.95
N ASP A 462 17.43 -22.53 -6.92
CA ASP A 462 17.90 -21.15 -6.72
C ASP A 462 17.39 -20.17 -7.79
N GLY A 463 16.62 -20.63 -8.78
CA GLY A 463 15.91 -19.79 -9.74
C GLY A 463 16.85 -19.19 -10.79
N ILE A 464 17.03 -17.87 -10.76
CA ILE A 464 17.98 -17.19 -11.67
C ILE A 464 19.44 -17.35 -11.21
N GLY A 465 19.70 -18.14 -10.18
CA GLY A 465 21.03 -18.44 -9.67
C GLY A 465 21.85 -19.32 -10.62
N PRO A 466 23.10 -19.63 -10.24
CA PRO A 466 24.00 -20.42 -11.07
C PRO A 466 23.66 -21.93 -11.10
N GLU A 467 22.80 -22.44 -10.21
CA GLU A 467 22.43 -23.86 -10.24
C GLU A 467 21.54 -24.17 -11.44
N LYS A 468 21.76 -25.35 -12.03
CA LYS A 468 20.92 -25.84 -13.13
C LYS A 468 19.72 -26.59 -12.58
N VAL A 469 18.60 -26.54 -13.30
CA VAL A 469 17.45 -27.42 -13.08
C VAL A 469 17.90 -28.88 -13.09
N LYS A 470 17.48 -29.62 -12.08
CA LYS A 470 17.84 -31.04 -11.89
C LYS A 470 16.59 -31.88 -11.70
N ASP A 471 16.74 -33.18 -11.95
CA ASP A 471 15.76 -34.16 -11.52
C ASP A 471 15.81 -34.30 -10.00
N LEU A 472 14.67 -34.14 -9.35
CA LEU A 472 14.52 -34.31 -7.92
C LEU A 472 13.47 -35.39 -7.65
N GLU A 473 13.90 -36.48 -7.02
CA GLU A 473 12.99 -37.50 -6.50
C GLU A 473 12.36 -37.04 -5.19
N LEU A 474 11.03 -37.18 -5.12
CA LEU A 474 10.23 -36.79 -3.98
C LEU A 474 9.35 -37.97 -3.54
N THR A 475 9.26 -38.17 -2.23
CA THR A 475 8.20 -38.99 -1.62
C THR A 475 7.22 -38.04 -0.95
N ILE A 476 6.10 -37.76 -1.62
CA ILE A 476 5.09 -36.81 -1.16
C ILE A 476 4.14 -37.49 -0.18
N ARG A 477 3.76 -38.73 -0.47
CA ARG A 477 2.97 -39.58 0.43
C ARG A 477 3.70 -40.90 0.64
N ASP A 478 4.00 -41.22 1.89
CA ASP A 478 4.65 -42.49 2.24
C ASP A 478 3.65 -43.68 2.17
N ALA A 479 4.17 -44.90 2.27
CA ALA A 479 3.36 -46.13 2.28
C ALA A 479 2.39 -46.23 3.48
N LYS A 480 2.54 -45.39 4.52
CA LYS A 480 1.62 -45.31 5.67
C LYS A 480 0.53 -44.24 5.46
N GLY A 481 0.59 -43.47 4.37
CA GLY A 481 -0.34 -42.39 4.07
C GLY A 481 0.05 -41.02 4.64
N ASN A 482 1.23 -40.88 5.25
CA ASN A 482 1.68 -39.58 5.78
C ASN A 482 2.12 -38.67 4.62
N ILE A 483 1.75 -37.40 4.72
CA ILE A 483 2.13 -36.37 3.73
C ILE A 483 3.36 -35.61 4.20
N ASP A 484 4.37 -35.51 3.33
CA ASP A 484 5.47 -34.56 3.47
C ASP A 484 5.09 -33.24 2.77
N LEU A 485 4.77 -32.23 3.57
CA LEU A 485 4.35 -30.92 3.06
C LEU A 485 5.48 -30.19 2.31
N GLN A 486 6.75 -30.39 2.69
CA GLN A 486 7.87 -29.77 1.97
C GLN A 486 8.09 -30.45 0.62
N ALA A 487 7.95 -31.77 0.55
CA ALA A 487 7.98 -32.49 -0.73
C ALA A 487 6.81 -32.05 -1.62
N PHE A 488 5.60 -31.90 -1.06
CA PHE A 488 4.45 -31.37 -1.80
C PHE A 488 4.67 -29.94 -2.30
N ALA A 489 5.22 -29.05 -1.46
CA ALA A 489 5.56 -27.69 -1.83
C ALA A 489 6.59 -27.64 -2.97
N LYS A 490 7.61 -28.52 -2.97
CA LYS A 490 8.56 -28.64 -4.09
C LYS A 490 7.89 -29.15 -5.36
N TRP A 491 6.95 -30.11 -5.25
CA TRP A 491 6.15 -30.56 -6.38
C TRP A 491 5.29 -29.43 -6.97
N LEU A 492 4.75 -28.53 -6.15
CA LEU A 492 4.05 -27.34 -6.63
C LEU A 492 4.97 -26.28 -7.26
N ASN A 493 6.27 -26.34 -6.98
CA ASN A 493 7.29 -25.45 -7.53
C ASN A 493 8.09 -26.07 -8.69
N GLN A 494 7.62 -27.18 -9.26
CA GLN A 494 8.21 -27.73 -10.48
C GLN A 494 7.96 -26.81 -11.69
N GLU A 495 8.87 -26.83 -12.65
CA GLU A 495 8.94 -25.86 -13.76
C GLU A 495 7.59 -25.58 -14.47
N GLN A 496 6.83 -26.63 -14.82
CA GLN A 496 5.57 -26.52 -15.57
C GLN A 496 4.44 -25.74 -14.86
N PHE A 497 4.58 -25.42 -13.58
CA PHE A 497 3.64 -24.58 -12.84
C PHE A 497 3.88 -23.06 -13.03
N PHE A 498 4.93 -22.66 -13.73
CA PHE A 498 5.23 -21.25 -14.03
C PHE A 498 5.17 -21.02 -15.53
N PHE A 499 4.45 -19.99 -15.96
CA PHE A 499 4.34 -19.63 -17.38
C PHE A 499 5.72 -19.26 -17.93
N GLY A 500 6.14 -19.89 -19.02
CA GLY A 500 7.46 -19.69 -19.65
C GLY A 500 8.53 -20.70 -19.22
N ARG A 501 8.29 -21.46 -18.14
CA ARG A 501 9.23 -22.48 -17.60
C ARG A 501 8.89 -23.90 -18.03
N GLU A 502 7.87 -24.09 -18.84
CA GLU A 502 7.59 -25.35 -19.50
C GLU A 502 8.79 -25.83 -20.30
N ASP A 503 8.88 -27.15 -20.50
CA ASP A 503 9.90 -27.74 -21.36
C ASP A 503 9.88 -27.07 -22.74
N LYS A 504 11.06 -26.88 -23.35
CA LYS A 504 11.18 -26.19 -24.65
C LYS A 504 10.31 -26.80 -25.75
N SER A 505 10.00 -28.10 -25.68
CA SER A 505 9.09 -28.79 -26.61
C SER A 505 7.63 -28.32 -26.53
N PHE A 506 7.22 -27.69 -25.43
CA PHE A 506 5.89 -27.09 -25.28
C PHE A 506 5.69 -25.91 -26.25
N TYR A 507 6.71 -25.06 -26.40
CA TYR A 507 6.67 -23.87 -27.26
C TYR A 507 6.99 -24.17 -28.73
N THR A 508 6.20 -25.05 -29.34
CA THR A 508 6.28 -25.34 -30.78
C THR A 508 6.01 -24.11 -31.64
N GLU A 509 6.52 -24.05 -32.86
CA GLU A 509 6.25 -22.93 -33.79
C GLU A 509 4.74 -22.72 -34.01
N ALA A 510 3.95 -23.79 -34.08
CA ALA A 510 2.51 -23.71 -34.21
C ALA A 510 1.84 -23.07 -32.99
N TYR A 511 2.29 -23.43 -31.77
CA TYR A 511 1.75 -22.87 -30.54
C TYR A 511 2.17 -21.42 -30.35
N LYS A 512 3.45 -21.09 -30.58
CA LYS A 512 3.95 -19.70 -30.60
C LYS A 512 3.14 -18.83 -31.56
N LYS A 513 2.89 -19.31 -32.78
CA LYS A 513 2.03 -18.62 -33.76
C LYS A 513 0.60 -18.46 -33.25
N SER A 514 0.05 -19.47 -32.57
CA SER A 514 -1.32 -19.40 -32.01
C SER A 514 -1.46 -18.32 -30.92
N LEU A 515 -0.45 -18.14 -30.07
CA LEU A 515 -0.41 -17.05 -29.08
C LEU A 515 -0.21 -15.70 -29.76
N PHE A 516 0.74 -15.63 -30.70
CA PHE A 516 1.07 -14.38 -31.37
C PHE A 516 -0.10 -13.85 -32.21
N ASP A 517 -0.86 -14.73 -32.88
CA ASP A 517 -1.98 -14.32 -33.73
C ASP A 517 -3.32 -14.23 -32.97
N ASP A 518 -3.36 -14.55 -31.68
CA ASP A 518 -4.57 -14.48 -30.87
C ASP A 518 -5.08 -13.03 -30.81
N PRO A 519 -6.27 -12.72 -31.37
CA PRO A 519 -6.79 -11.36 -31.40
C PRO A 519 -7.09 -10.82 -29.99
N THR A 520 -7.33 -11.70 -29.02
CA THR A 520 -7.56 -11.32 -27.62
C THR A 520 -6.30 -10.82 -26.92
N LEU A 521 -5.12 -11.19 -27.43
CA LEU A 521 -3.82 -10.78 -26.89
C LEU A 521 -3.24 -9.53 -27.57
N LYS A 522 -3.95 -8.94 -28.54
CA LYS A 522 -3.46 -7.79 -29.30
C LYS A 522 -3.10 -6.60 -28.39
N GLU A 523 -3.94 -6.27 -27.43
CA GLU A 523 -3.68 -5.17 -26.49
C GLU A 523 -2.47 -5.48 -25.58
N TYR A 524 -2.37 -6.71 -25.08
CA TYR A 524 -1.27 -7.11 -24.20
C TYR A 524 0.09 -7.16 -24.92
N LYS A 525 0.14 -7.56 -26.19
CA LYS A 525 1.35 -7.46 -27.02
C LYS A 525 1.81 -6.01 -27.20
N THR A 526 0.85 -5.11 -27.47
CA THR A 526 1.13 -3.67 -27.56
C THR A 526 1.72 -3.14 -26.26
N ASN A 527 1.14 -3.54 -25.11
CA ASN A 527 1.69 -3.19 -23.80
C ASN A 527 3.10 -3.78 -23.62
N LEU A 528 3.32 -5.08 -23.84
CA LEU A 528 4.66 -5.69 -23.70
C LEU A 528 5.75 -4.94 -24.46
N SER A 529 5.47 -4.54 -25.71
CA SER A 529 6.37 -3.72 -26.52
C SER A 529 6.64 -2.35 -25.85
N ALA A 530 5.58 -1.63 -25.45
CA ALA A 530 5.69 -0.34 -24.77
C ALA A 530 6.45 -0.41 -23.43
N TYR A 531 6.43 -1.55 -22.74
CA TYR A 531 7.14 -1.78 -21.49
C TYR A 531 8.53 -2.43 -21.67
N GLY A 532 9.02 -2.55 -22.91
CA GLY A 532 10.42 -2.91 -23.23
C GLY A 532 10.70 -4.40 -23.46
N TYR A 533 9.69 -5.26 -23.52
CA TYR A 533 9.89 -6.72 -23.66
C TYR A 533 10.32 -7.17 -25.06
N ASP A 534 10.25 -6.31 -26.07
CA ASP A 534 10.70 -6.63 -27.44
C ASP A 534 12.19 -7.01 -27.50
N ILE A 535 12.99 -6.61 -26.50
CA ILE A 535 14.40 -6.99 -26.38
C ILE A 535 14.60 -8.51 -26.34
N LEU A 536 13.62 -9.25 -25.78
CA LEU A 536 13.66 -10.70 -25.62
C LEU A 536 13.54 -11.45 -26.95
N THR A 537 12.81 -10.89 -27.92
CA THR A 537 12.52 -11.57 -29.19
C THR A 537 13.46 -11.19 -30.33
N ARG A 538 14.41 -10.26 -30.11
CA ARG A 538 15.42 -9.88 -31.11
C ARG A 538 16.32 -11.06 -31.48
N ASP A 539 16.74 -11.16 -32.73
CA ASP A 539 17.51 -12.31 -33.23
C ASP A 539 18.80 -12.57 -32.44
N GLU A 540 19.48 -11.52 -31.97
CA GLU A 540 20.68 -11.61 -31.14
C GLU A 540 20.42 -12.03 -29.68
N ASN A 541 19.18 -11.96 -29.20
CA ASN A 541 18.83 -12.17 -27.80
C ASN A 541 17.93 -13.37 -27.57
N LYS A 542 17.09 -13.74 -28.54
CA LYS A 542 16.02 -14.75 -28.37
C LYS A 542 16.53 -16.13 -27.93
N ALA A 543 17.76 -16.47 -28.29
CA ALA A 543 18.40 -17.73 -27.93
C ALA A 543 19.25 -17.67 -26.64
N LYS A 544 19.45 -16.48 -26.04
CA LYS A 544 20.20 -16.35 -24.79
C LYS A 544 19.42 -17.00 -23.64
N GLU A 545 20.17 -17.63 -22.74
CA GLU A 545 19.64 -18.25 -21.53
C GLU A 545 19.22 -17.18 -20.51
N TYR A 546 18.12 -17.44 -19.82
CA TYR A 546 17.60 -16.69 -18.68
C TYR A 546 17.17 -17.72 -17.63
N GLY A 547 18.04 -17.99 -16.65
CA GLY A 547 17.93 -19.17 -15.80
C GLY A 547 17.94 -20.46 -16.63
N SER A 548 16.95 -21.33 -16.44
CA SER A 548 16.73 -22.58 -17.16
C SER A 548 16.04 -22.45 -18.53
N ILE A 549 15.61 -21.25 -18.94
CA ILE A 549 14.81 -21.02 -20.16
C ILE A 549 15.55 -20.11 -21.15
N THR A 550 15.00 -19.91 -22.35
CA THR A 550 15.47 -18.86 -23.27
C THR A 550 14.66 -17.58 -23.14
N ASN A 551 15.23 -16.45 -23.59
CA ASN A 551 14.49 -15.19 -23.73
C ASN A 551 13.24 -15.33 -24.61
N GLU A 552 13.28 -16.17 -25.65
CA GLU A 552 12.08 -16.45 -26.45
C GLU A 552 11.00 -17.14 -25.61
N GLN A 553 11.35 -18.17 -24.83
CA GLN A 553 10.40 -18.86 -23.94
C GLN A 553 9.79 -17.90 -22.92
N PHE A 554 10.59 -16.99 -22.35
CA PHE A 554 10.09 -15.92 -21.49
C PHE A 554 8.96 -15.16 -22.20
N TYR A 555 9.25 -14.57 -23.37
CA TYR A 555 8.26 -13.71 -24.05
C TYR A 555 6.94 -14.43 -24.34
N TYR A 556 6.98 -15.69 -24.79
CA TYR A 556 5.76 -16.46 -25.03
C TYR A 556 5.07 -16.91 -23.73
N GLY A 557 5.83 -17.20 -22.67
CA GLY A 557 5.30 -17.41 -21.32
C GLY A 557 4.53 -16.19 -20.81
N ALA A 558 5.04 -14.98 -21.04
CA ALA A 558 4.33 -13.75 -20.68
C ALA A 558 2.99 -13.61 -21.41
N LEU A 559 2.93 -13.95 -22.72
CA LEU A 559 1.67 -13.96 -23.47
C LEU A 559 0.68 -15.01 -22.94
N GLU A 560 1.17 -16.19 -22.57
CA GLU A 560 0.35 -17.23 -21.96
C GLU A 560 -0.20 -16.79 -20.59
N ALA A 561 0.61 -16.13 -19.77
CA ALA A 561 0.18 -15.55 -18.51
C ALA A 561 -0.95 -14.52 -18.73
N PHE A 562 -0.79 -13.57 -19.66
CA PHE A 562 -1.84 -12.61 -20.00
C PHE A 562 -3.14 -13.29 -20.42
N LYS A 563 -3.05 -14.35 -21.25
CA LYS A 563 -4.22 -15.15 -21.65
C LYS A 563 -4.93 -15.76 -20.45
N ALA A 564 -4.17 -16.34 -19.51
CA ALA A 564 -4.70 -16.95 -18.30
C ALA A 564 -5.36 -15.93 -17.37
N TYR A 565 -4.71 -14.78 -17.13
CA TYR A 565 -5.27 -13.71 -16.29
C TYR A 565 -6.51 -13.08 -16.90
N ASP A 566 -6.54 -12.85 -18.22
CA ASP A 566 -7.72 -12.31 -18.92
C ASP A 566 -8.92 -13.26 -18.84
N GLN A 567 -8.70 -14.56 -19.08
CA GLN A 567 -9.72 -15.60 -18.89
C GLN A 567 -10.26 -15.59 -17.46
N PHE A 568 -9.35 -15.57 -16.48
CA PHE A 568 -9.70 -15.50 -15.08
C PHE A 568 -10.57 -14.27 -14.77
N MET A 569 -10.14 -13.05 -15.16
CA MET A 569 -10.82 -11.80 -14.80
C MET A 569 -12.24 -11.79 -15.35
N LYS A 570 -12.42 -12.19 -16.61
CA LYS A 570 -13.74 -12.28 -17.25
C LYS A 570 -14.68 -13.23 -16.50
N SER A 571 -14.13 -14.31 -15.94
CA SER A 571 -14.91 -15.30 -15.22
C SER A 571 -15.35 -14.84 -13.83
N THR A 572 -14.52 -14.07 -13.14
CA THR A 572 -14.74 -13.70 -11.73
C THR A 572 -15.41 -12.35 -11.56
N ILE A 573 -15.22 -11.38 -12.46
CA ILE A 573 -15.83 -10.04 -12.38
C ILE A 573 -17.34 -10.13 -12.13
N LYS A 574 -18.05 -10.89 -12.97
CA LYS A 574 -19.52 -10.98 -12.88
C LYS A 574 -19.97 -11.58 -11.55
N ASN A 575 -19.34 -12.66 -11.11
CA ASN A 575 -19.72 -13.28 -9.84
C ASN A 575 -19.28 -12.43 -8.64
N GLY A 576 -18.12 -11.80 -8.69
CA GLY A 576 -17.62 -10.95 -7.61
C GLY A 576 -18.51 -9.72 -7.38
N LYS A 577 -18.91 -9.02 -8.44
CA LYS A 577 -19.87 -7.91 -8.38
C LYS A 577 -21.18 -8.30 -7.70
N SER A 578 -21.61 -9.57 -7.83
CA SER A 578 -22.88 -10.01 -7.25
C SER A 578 -22.93 -9.97 -5.72
N PHE A 579 -21.78 -9.85 -5.03
CA PHE A 579 -21.70 -9.71 -3.57
C PHE A 579 -21.75 -8.26 -3.08
N PHE A 580 -21.80 -7.27 -3.98
CA PHE A 580 -21.85 -5.85 -3.63
C PHE A 580 -23.19 -5.22 -3.99
N GLY A 581 -23.64 -4.25 -3.18
CA GLY A 581 -24.90 -3.54 -3.40
C GLY A 581 -24.79 -2.38 -4.39
N LYS A 582 -23.58 -1.94 -4.72
CA LYS A 582 -23.28 -0.83 -5.63
C LYS A 582 -22.21 -1.26 -6.61
N ASP A 583 -22.39 -0.86 -7.88
CA ASP A 583 -21.46 -1.21 -8.95
C ASP A 583 -20.26 -0.27 -8.99
N VAL A 584 -19.14 -0.81 -9.48
CA VAL A 584 -17.92 -0.07 -9.85
C VAL A 584 -17.52 -0.43 -11.29
N PRO A 585 -16.68 0.38 -11.97
CA PRO A 585 -16.16 0.06 -13.30
C PRO A 585 -15.46 -1.32 -13.37
N ASP A 586 -15.18 -1.80 -14.58
CA ASP A 586 -14.30 -2.96 -14.74
C ASP A 586 -12.82 -2.53 -14.73
N TYR A 587 -11.91 -3.48 -14.51
CA TYR A 587 -10.47 -3.28 -14.52
C TYR A 587 -9.79 -4.11 -15.62
N LYS A 588 -8.50 -3.83 -15.86
CA LYS A 588 -7.65 -4.54 -16.84
C LYS A 588 -6.45 -5.22 -16.18
N ALA A 589 -5.72 -6.04 -16.93
CA ALA A 589 -4.41 -6.55 -16.54
C ALA A 589 -3.29 -5.86 -17.31
N VAL A 590 -2.16 -5.57 -16.65
CA VAL A 590 -0.93 -5.01 -17.23
C VAL A 590 0.30 -5.65 -16.57
N THR A 591 1.51 -5.33 -17.05
CA THR A 591 2.78 -5.78 -16.46
C THR A 591 3.69 -4.61 -16.12
N TYR A 592 4.77 -4.87 -15.39
CA TYR A 592 5.82 -3.91 -15.04
C TYR A 592 6.80 -3.66 -16.19
N LEU A 593 7.53 -2.55 -16.13
CA LEU A 593 8.65 -2.26 -17.04
C LEU A 593 9.68 -3.40 -16.98
N TYR A 594 10.18 -3.82 -18.15
CA TYR A 594 11.14 -4.92 -18.24
C TYR A 594 12.35 -4.71 -17.34
N GLU A 595 12.93 -3.50 -17.30
CA GLU A 595 14.14 -3.20 -16.51
C GLU A 595 13.92 -3.19 -14.98
N ARG A 596 12.67 -3.16 -14.52
CA ARG A 596 12.33 -3.12 -13.08
C ARG A 596 11.79 -4.44 -12.55
N ARG A 597 11.48 -5.41 -13.43
CA ARG A 597 10.73 -6.62 -13.08
C ARG A 597 11.31 -7.44 -11.92
N ASP A 598 12.63 -7.42 -11.71
CA ASP A 598 13.32 -8.16 -10.62
C ASP A 598 13.27 -7.43 -9.26
N GLN A 599 12.80 -6.18 -9.26
CA GLN A 599 12.58 -5.33 -8.09
C GLN A 599 11.11 -5.24 -7.71
N GLU A 600 10.20 -5.65 -8.59
CA GLU A 600 8.76 -5.65 -8.35
C GLU A 600 8.29 -6.98 -7.73
N GLY A 601 7.19 -6.94 -6.99
CA GLY A 601 6.54 -8.14 -6.45
C GLY A 601 5.77 -8.93 -7.50
N VAL A 602 5.09 -10.01 -7.10
CA VAL A 602 4.27 -10.85 -8.00
C VAL A 602 3.12 -10.08 -8.68
N GLY A 603 2.66 -8.99 -8.08
CA GLY A 603 1.69 -8.04 -8.65
C GLY A 603 1.22 -6.98 -7.67
N ALA A 604 0.45 -6.01 -8.17
CA ALA A 604 -0.14 -4.90 -7.42
C ALA A 604 -1.32 -4.26 -8.18
N TYR A 605 -2.27 -3.67 -7.46
CA TYR A 605 -3.35 -2.89 -8.05
C TYR A 605 -2.98 -1.41 -8.18
N ASN A 606 -3.38 -0.80 -9.31
CA ASN A 606 -3.29 0.64 -9.52
C ASN A 606 -4.61 1.18 -10.10
N SER A 607 -5.23 2.14 -9.41
CA SER A 607 -6.51 2.74 -9.79
C SER A 607 -6.45 3.63 -11.03
N ASP A 608 -5.27 4.13 -11.39
CA ASP A 608 -5.08 5.17 -12.41
C ASP A 608 -3.98 4.76 -13.40
N THR A 609 -4.07 3.53 -13.91
CA THR A 609 -3.09 2.98 -14.86
C THR A 609 -3.31 3.59 -16.24
N ARG A 610 -2.22 4.11 -16.84
CA ARG A 610 -2.19 4.58 -18.22
C ARG A 610 -2.08 3.39 -19.17
N ILE A 611 -3.10 3.18 -20.00
CA ILE A 611 -3.09 2.13 -21.03
C ILE A 611 -2.46 2.72 -22.30
N LEU A 612 -1.41 2.08 -22.81
CA LEU A 612 -0.59 2.61 -23.89
C LEU A 612 -0.95 1.97 -25.25
N ASP A 613 -0.82 2.73 -26.34
CA ASP A 613 -0.77 2.18 -27.70
C ASP A 613 0.66 1.78 -28.10
N ALA A 614 0.82 1.24 -29.32
CA ALA A 614 2.10 0.75 -29.82
C ALA A 614 3.15 1.86 -30.05
N ASN A 615 2.73 3.12 -30.04
CA ASN A 615 3.61 4.27 -30.15
C ASN A 615 3.88 4.91 -28.78
N GLY A 616 3.42 4.29 -27.68
CA GLY A 616 3.55 4.79 -26.32
C GLY A 616 2.56 5.91 -25.95
N ASN A 617 1.53 6.16 -26.77
CA ASN A 617 0.52 7.17 -26.43
C ASN A 617 -0.51 6.61 -25.45
N VAL A 618 -0.96 7.44 -24.51
CA VAL A 618 -2.03 7.06 -23.57
C VAL A 618 -3.38 7.01 -24.30
N THR A 619 -4.00 5.84 -24.31
CA THR A 619 -5.34 5.61 -24.90
C THR A 619 -6.47 5.75 -23.88
N SER A 620 -6.22 5.41 -22.62
CA SER A 620 -7.16 5.51 -21.51
C SER A 620 -6.45 5.50 -20.15
N ILE A 621 -7.14 5.94 -19.11
CA ILE A 621 -6.71 5.82 -17.70
C ILE A 621 -7.82 5.07 -16.96
N GLN A 622 -7.47 3.94 -16.34
CA GLN A 622 -8.43 3.11 -15.61
C GLN A 622 -7.73 2.22 -14.58
N GLY A 623 -8.52 1.62 -13.68
CA GLY A 623 -8.03 0.61 -12.76
C GLY A 623 -7.40 -0.58 -13.51
N ALA A 624 -6.20 -0.97 -13.10
CA ALA A 624 -5.54 -2.16 -13.60
C ALA A 624 -4.85 -2.95 -12.49
N PHE A 625 -4.90 -4.25 -12.68
CA PHE A 625 -4.12 -5.25 -12.00
C PHE A 625 -2.76 -5.38 -12.71
N ASN A 626 -1.68 -5.02 -12.04
CA ASN A 626 -0.32 -5.19 -12.53
C ASN A 626 0.19 -6.54 -12.01
N PHE A 627 0.74 -7.38 -12.88
CA PHE A 627 1.39 -8.63 -12.45
C PHE A 627 2.78 -8.74 -13.05
N ASN A 628 3.65 -9.46 -12.37
CA ASN A 628 4.97 -9.75 -12.91
C ASN A 628 4.85 -10.92 -13.90
N CYS A 629 5.11 -10.65 -15.18
CA CYS A 629 5.09 -11.68 -16.21
C CYS A 629 6.44 -12.40 -16.38
N ASP A 630 7.43 -12.09 -15.54
CA ASP A 630 8.70 -12.82 -15.52
C ASP A 630 8.52 -14.23 -14.95
N PRO A 631 8.92 -15.29 -15.66
CA PRO A 631 8.73 -16.68 -15.22
C PRO A 631 9.35 -17.04 -13.85
N TYR A 632 10.34 -16.27 -13.35
CA TYR A 632 10.97 -16.52 -12.03
C TYR A 632 10.38 -15.67 -10.90
N TYR A 633 9.65 -14.61 -11.24
CA TYR A 633 9.04 -13.68 -10.27
C TYR A 633 7.51 -13.63 -10.37
N SER A 634 6.92 -14.38 -11.30
CA SER A 634 5.47 -14.49 -11.49
C SER A 634 4.82 -15.39 -10.45
N LEU A 635 3.51 -15.20 -10.30
CA LEU A 635 2.68 -16.08 -9.49
C LEU A 635 2.52 -17.45 -10.18
N PRO A 636 2.66 -18.58 -9.45
CA PRO A 636 2.45 -19.88 -10.03
C PRO A 636 0.99 -20.11 -10.45
N LYS A 637 0.80 -20.94 -11.47
CA LYS A 637 -0.50 -21.31 -12.08
C LYS A 637 -1.55 -21.78 -11.07
N TRP A 638 -1.12 -22.37 -9.95
CA TRP A 638 -2.00 -22.88 -8.89
C TRP A 638 -2.46 -21.82 -7.87
N SER A 639 -1.98 -20.57 -7.92
CA SER A 639 -2.36 -19.52 -6.95
C SER A 639 -3.20 -18.36 -7.55
N VAL A 640 -3.42 -18.36 -8.87
CA VAL A 640 -4.05 -17.25 -9.63
C VAL A 640 -5.38 -16.76 -9.04
N THR A 641 -6.24 -17.66 -8.58
CA THR A 641 -7.58 -17.28 -8.07
C THR A 641 -7.51 -16.44 -6.78
N SER A 642 -6.62 -16.78 -5.84
CA SER A 642 -6.49 -16.01 -4.58
C SER A 642 -5.98 -14.62 -4.85
N PHE A 643 -4.91 -14.53 -5.64
CA PHE A 643 -4.27 -13.27 -5.92
C PHE A 643 -5.21 -12.28 -6.61
N ALA A 644 -6.11 -12.76 -7.44
CA ALA A 644 -7.05 -11.88 -8.09
C ALA A 644 -8.30 -11.55 -7.24
N ASN A 645 -8.61 -12.34 -6.21
CA ASN A 645 -9.53 -11.86 -5.16
C ASN A 645 -8.92 -10.70 -4.38
N HIS A 646 -7.59 -10.65 -4.27
CA HIS A 646 -6.84 -9.58 -3.61
C HIS A 646 -6.80 -8.30 -4.46
N GLU A 647 -6.36 -8.40 -5.71
CA GLU A 647 -6.09 -7.21 -6.56
C GLU A 647 -7.29 -6.78 -7.42
N GLY A 648 -8.27 -7.67 -7.60
CA GLY A 648 -9.38 -7.50 -8.54
C GLY A 648 -10.68 -7.00 -7.91
N ILE A 649 -11.80 -7.38 -8.52
CA ILE A 649 -13.14 -6.89 -8.18
C ILE A 649 -13.57 -7.16 -6.73
N MET A 650 -12.96 -8.15 -6.07
CA MET A 650 -13.30 -8.48 -4.70
C MET A 650 -12.50 -7.61 -3.73
N GLY A 651 -11.22 -7.37 -4.01
CA GLY A 651 -10.29 -6.66 -3.15
C GLY A 651 -10.07 -5.19 -3.54
N HIS A 652 -8.82 -4.82 -3.82
CA HIS A 652 -8.37 -3.42 -3.97
C HIS A 652 -9.16 -2.63 -5.00
N HIS A 653 -9.45 -3.21 -6.17
CA HIS A 653 -10.16 -2.49 -7.23
C HIS A 653 -11.52 -1.97 -6.75
N ASN A 654 -12.32 -2.84 -6.16
CA ASN A 654 -13.63 -2.43 -5.69
C ASN A 654 -13.54 -1.52 -4.47
N GLN A 655 -12.65 -1.80 -3.51
CA GLN A 655 -12.48 -0.94 -2.34
C GLN A 655 -12.15 0.51 -2.71
N ILE A 656 -11.18 0.72 -3.61
CA ILE A 656 -10.77 2.06 -4.02
C ILE A 656 -11.87 2.76 -4.84
N TYR A 657 -12.48 2.08 -5.82
CA TYR A 657 -13.55 2.70 -6.62
C TYR A 657 -14.82 2.95 -5.80
N TYR A 658 -15.12 2.11 -4.82
CA TYR A 658 -16.23 2.31 -3.90
C TYR A 658 -16.03 3.58 -3.08
N ALA A 659 -14.83 3.76 -2.51
CA ALA A 659 -14.47 5.00 -1.81
C ALA A 659 -14.48 6.23 -2.73
N ARG A 660 -14.27 6.08 -4.05
CA ARG A 660 -14.35 7.21 -5.00
C ARG A 660 -15.79 7.58 -5.40
N GLN A 661 -16.70 6.61 -5.45
CA GLN A 661 -18.02 6.80 -6.06
C GLN A 661 -19.17 6.79 -5.06
N HIS A 662 -18.99 6.14 -3.90
CA HIS A 662 -20.10 5.72 -3.04
C HIS A 662 -19.90 6.07 -1.56
N LEU A 663 -19.09 7.09 -1.26
CA LEU A 663 -18.88 7.56 0.11
C LEU A 663 -20.20 7.93 0.80
N ALA A 664 -20.24 7.64 2.09
CA ALA A 664 -21.26 8.15 2.98
C ALA A 664 -21.16 9.68 3.06
N SER A 665 -22.32 10.32 3.08
CA SER A 665 -22.45 11.76 3.28
C SER A 665 -23.39 12.06 4.44
N GLN A 666 -23.15 13.19 5.09
CA GLN A 666 -24.01 13.76 6.13
C GLN A 666 -24.19 15.24 5.81
N ASN A 667 -25.44 15.73 5.83
CA ASN A 667 -25.77 17.10 5.42
C ASN A 667 -25.25 17.50 4.01
N GLY A 668 -25.13 16.53 3.09
CA GLY A 668 -24.58 16.76 1.74
C GLY A 668 -23.04 16.84 1.69
N GLU A 669 -22.37 16.82 2.83
CA GLU A 669 -20.91 16.82 2.93
C GLU A 669 -20.34 15.40 2.98
N ASN A 670 -19.09 15.25 2.54
CA ASN A 670 -18.26 14.07 2.74
C ASN A 670 -16.79 14.50 2.87
N LEU A 671 -15.96 13.68 3.52
CA LEU A 671 -14.54 14.03 3.72
C LEU A 671 -13.64 13.75 2.50
N GLY A 672 -14.19 13.14 1.44
CA GLY A 672 -13.44 12.71 0.26
C GLY A 672 -12.83 11.31 0.38
N ALA A 673 -12.52 10.71 -0.78
CA ALA A 673 -12.06 9.31 -0.86
C ALA A 673 -10.71 9.10 -0.17
N ASN A 674 -9.86 10.12 -0.20
CA ASN A 674 -8.51 10.08 0.34
C ASN A 674 -8.42 10.67 1.77
N ALA A 675 -9.56 10.87 2.44
CA ALA A 675 -9.59 11.42 3.80
C ALA A 675 -8.83 10.54 4.80
N PHE A 676 -8.88 9.22 4.58
CA PHE A 676 -8.26 8.17 5.38
C PHE A 676 -7.70 7.10 4.44
N ASP A 677 -6.47 6.66 4.68
CA ASP A 677 -5.76 5.70 3.84
C ASP A 677 -4.87 4.78 4.68
N PHE A 678 -5.48 4.11 5.68
CA PHE A 678 -4.74 3.23 6.57
C PHE A 678 -4.42 1.89 5.91
N THR A 679 -3.13 1.58 5.76
CA THR A 679 -2.65 0.34 5.10
C THR A 679 -3.23 -0.92 5.74
N SER A 680 -3.39 -0.95 7.07
CA SER A 680 -4.02 -2.07 7.79
C SER A 680 -5.44 -2.37 7.30
N TYR A 681 -6.22 -1.34 6.98
CA TYR A 681 -7.56 -1.47 6.42
C TYR A 681 -7.48 -1.90 4.95
N VAL A 682 -6.68 -1.21 4.14
CA VAL A 682 -6.63 -1.42 2.68
C VAL A 682 -6.18 -2.85 2.37
N GLU A 683 -5.05 -3.25 2.95
CA GLU A 683 -4.52 -4.61 2.80
C GLU A 683 -5.35 -5.64 3.56
N GLY A 684 -5.88 -5.27 4.72
CA GLY A 684 -6.77 -6.14 5.49
C GLY A 684 -8.06 -6.48 4.77
N TRP A 685 -8.62 -5.53 4.01
CA TRP A 685 -9.77 -5.74 3.13
C TRP A 685 -9.43 -6.78 2.06
N ALA A 686 -8.34 -6.58 1.31
CA ALA A 686 -7.96 -7.49 0.24
C ALA A 686 -7.74 -8.92 0.78
N LEU A 687 -7.07 -9.08 1.92
CA LEU A 687 -6.90 -10.37 2.59
C LEU A 687 -8.21 -10.99 3.09
N PHE A 688 -9.10 -10.16 3.63
CA PHE A 688 -10.42 -10.61 4.05
C PHE A 688 -11.20 -11.13 2.83
N MET A 689 -11.01 -10.52 1.66
CA MET A 689 -11.65 -10.92 0.41
C MET A 689 -11.03 -12.18 -0.20
N GLU A 690 -9.74 -12.45 0.02
CA GLU A 690 -9.13 -13.75 -0.29
C GLU A 690 -9.79 -14.89 0.52
N TRP A 691 -9.95 -14.69 1.83
CA TRP A 691 -10.72 -15.62 2.66
C TRP A 691 -12.16 -15.75 2.16
N PHE A 692 -12.83 -14.62 1.90
CA PHE A 692 -14.20 -14.64 1.43
C PHE A 692 -14.35 -15.36 0.09
N GLY A 693 -13.30 -15.46 -0.73
CA GLY A 693 -13.29 -16.32 -1.92
C GLY A 693 -13.59 -17.79 -1.63
N ILE A 694 -13.20 -18.29 -0.44
CA ILE A 694 -13.58 -19.62 0.05
C ILE A 694 -15.08 -19.68 0.33
N GLU A 695 -15.61 -18.71 1.09
CA GLU A 695 -17.05 -18.61 1.37
C GLU A 695 -17.89 -18.38 0.11
N ALA A 696 -17.34 -17.72 -0.91
CA ALA A 696 -18.01 -17.43 -2.17
C ALA A 696 -18.05 -18.65 -3.11
N GLY A 697 -17.26 -19.68 -2.82
CA GLY A 697 -17.17 -20.91 -3.61
C GLY A 697 -16.23 -20.81 -4.82
N TYR A 698 -15.20 -19.96 -4.77
CA TYR A 698 -14.22 -19.84 -5.85
C TYR A 698 -13.29 -21.03 -5.99
N TYR A 699 -13.21 -21.88 -4.96
CA TYR A 699 -12.33 -23.05 -4.95
C TYR A 699 -13.06 -24.38 -4.84
N GLY A 700 -14.38 -24.39 -4.63
CA GLY A 700 -15.15 -25.58 -4.32
C GLY A 700 -16.48 -25.23 -3.66
N THR A 701 -17.23 -26.25 -3.25
CA THR A 701 -18.41 -26.09 -2.40
C THR A 701 -17.97 -25.74 -0.97
N PRO A 702 -18.32 -24.55 -0.43
CA PRO A 702 -17.87 -24.12 0.89
C PRO A 702 -18.37 -25.03 2.02
N ASP A 703 -17.52 -25.27 3.03
CA ASP A 703 -17.91 -25.95 4.27
C ASP A 703 -18.34 -24.93 5.35
N TYR A 704 -19.60 -24.48 5.25
CA TYR A 704 -20.21 -23.55 6.21
C TYR A 704 -20.47 -24.17 7.59
N ASP A 705 -20.57 -25.51 7.66
CA ASP A 705 -21.06 -26.25 8.83
C ASP A 705 -19.91 -26.97 9.58
N ASN A 706 -18.66 -26.59 9.29
CA ASN A 706 -17.50 -27.23 9.88
C ASN A 706 -17.46 -27.05 11.42
N LYS A 707 -17.15 -28.14 12.12
CA LYS A 707 -17.30 -28.26 13.58
C LYS A 707 -16.32 -27.41 14.39
N ASP A 708 -15.19 -27.05 13.78
CA ASP A 708 -14.11 -26.29 14.42
C ASP A 708 -14.33 -24.77 14.27
N ASN A 709 -15.38 -24.34 13.54
CA ASN A 709 -15.58 -22.95 13.09
C ASN A 709 -14.30 -22.38 12.43
N ASP A 710 -13.59 -23.25 11.70
CA ASP A 710 -12.42 -22.92 10.90
C ASP A 710 -12.86 -22.13 9.66
N TYR A 711 -12.45 -20.86 9.60
CA TYR A 711 -12.71 -19.96 8.49
C TYR A 711 -12.00 -20.41 7.21
N TYR A 712 -10.89 -21.13 7.32
CA TYR A 712 -10.17 -21.68 6.20
C TYR A 712 -10.46 -23.17 5.99
N ALA A 713 -11.62 -23.66 6.45
CA ALA A 713 -11.98 -25.06 6.27
C ALA A 713 -11.93 -25.48 4.79
N LYS A 714 -11.49 -26.72 4.56
CA LYS A 714 -11.44 -27.33 3.23
C LYS A 714 -12.85 -27.41 2.62
N PRO A 715 -13.06 -26.97 1.38
CA PRO A 715 -14.30 -27.22 0.65
C PRO A 715 -14.75 -28.68 0.72
N THR A 716 -16.06 -28.92 0.79
CA THR A 716 -16.64 -30.27 0.88
C THR A 716 -16.60 -31.02 -0.45
N ASP A 717 -16.54 -30.29 -1.56
CA ASP A 717 -16.45 -30.82 -2.92
C ASP A 717 -15.68 -29.87 -3.84
N PHE A 718 -14.78 -30.42 -4.65
CA PHE A 718 -13.93 -29.69 -5.62
C PHE A 718 -14.38 -29.90 -7.07
N SER A 719 -15.49 -30.61 -7.30
CA SER A 719 -16.02 -30.87 -8.66
C SER A 719 -16.46 -29.59 -9.37
N HIS A 720 -16.86 -28.56 -8.62
CA HIS A 720 -17.33 -27.29 -9.12
C HIS A 720 -16.75 -26.14 -8.32
N ALA A 721 -16.35 -25.08 -9.02
CA ALA A 721 -15.86 -23.86 -8.42
C ALA A 721 -16.24 -22.66 -9.30
N LYS A 722 -16.35 -21.48 -8.70
CA LYS A 722 -16.65 -20.23 -9.41
C LYS A 722 -15.37 -19.50 -9.88
N GLY A 723 -14.19 -20.04 -9.59
CA GLY A 723 -12.89 -19.49 -10.00
C GLY A 723 -12.53 -19.85 -11.45
N ILE A 724 -11.26 -20.18 -11.68
CA ILE A 724 -10.73 -20.45 -13.04
C ILE A 724 -11.40 -21.62 -13.77
N THR A 725 -12.08 -22.54 -13.07
CA THR A 725 -12.83 -23.64 -13.70
C THR A 725 -14.33 -23.36 -13.81
N SER A 726 -14.77 -22.11 -13.70
CA SER A 726 -16.20 -21.74 -13.76
C SER A 726 -16.91 -22.10 -15.07
N PHE A 727 -16.15 -22.35 -16.13
CA PHE A 727 -16.66 -22.92 -17.38
C PHE A 727 -17.19 -24.36 -17.23
N PHE A 728 -16.77 -25.10 -16.21
CA PHE A 728 -17.14 -26.49 -15.98
C PHE A 728 -18.42 -26.61 -15.13
N THR A 729 -19.57 -26.55 -15.81
CA THR A 729 -20.90 -26.50 -15.17
C THR A 729 -21.65 -27.83 -15.12
N ALA A 730 -21.04 -28.91 -15.62
CA ALA A 730 -21.65 -30.23 -15.75
C ALA A 730 -21.89 -30.95 -14.42
N LYS A 731 -23.15 -31.14 -14.01
CA LYS A 731 -23.50 -31.81 -12.73
C LYS A 731 -23.30 -33.32 -12.76
N THR A 732 -23.45 -33.92 -13.94
CA THR A 732 -23.23 -35.35 -14.15
C THR A 732 -22.22 -35.57 -15.28
N LYS A 733 -21.66 -36.78 -15.38
CA LYS A 733 -20.76 -37.15 -16.47
C LYS A 733 -21.41 -36.97 -17.85
N ALA A 734 -22.72 -37.20 -17.95
CA ALA A 734 -23.45 -37.04 -19.21
C ALA A 734 -23.45 -35.58 -19.71
N ASP A 735 -23.49 -34.62 -18.79
CA ASP A 735 -23.58 -33.17 -19.08
C ASP A 735 -22.25 -32.56 -19.55
N ILE A 736 -21.14 -33.31 -19.49
CA ILE A 736 -19.82 -32.83 -19.89
C ILE A 736 -19.78 -32.68 -21.41
N THR A 737 -19.55 -31.45 -21.87
CA THR A 737 -19.47 -31.08 -23.28
C THR A 737 -18.04 -31.15 -23.80
N GLU A 738 -17.89 -31.23 -25.13
CA GLU A 738 -16.58 -31.15 -25.79
C GLU A 738 -15.87 -29.83 -25.50
N ASP A 739 -16.61 -28.72 -25.40
CA ASP A 739 -16.06 -27.41 -25.07
C ASP A 739 -15.48 -27.37 -23.64
N MET A 740 -16.17 -27.96 -22.66
CA MET A 740 -15.63 -28.09 -21.30
C MET A 740 -14.34 -28.91 -21.26
N ILE A 741 -14.29 -30.02 -22.02
CA ILE A 741 -13.09 -30.86 -22.15
C ILE A 741 -11.96 -30.05 -22.79
N LYS A 742 -12.24 -29.32 -23.86
CA LYS A 742 -11.26 -28.48 -24.55
C LYS A 742 -10.69 -27.41 -23.59
N GLN A 743 -11.55 -26.69 -22.88
CA GLN A 743 -11.11 -25.64 -21.97
C GLN A 743 -10.21 -26.18 -20.84
N ILE A 744 -10.53 -27.33 -20.23
CA ILE A 744 -9.65 -27.91 -19.18
C ILE A 744 -8.36 -28.52 -19.75
N LYS A 745 -8.39 -29.05 -20.99
CA LYS A 745 -7.18 -29.51 -21.69
C LYS A 745 -6.20 -28.37 -21.96
N GLU A 746 -6.71 -27.17 -22.26
CA GLU A 746 -5.90 -26.00 -22.62
C GLU A 746 -5.57 -25.10 -21.40
N LEU A 747 -6.31 -25.24 -20.29
CA LEU A 747 -6.16 -24.38 -19.11
C LEU A 747 -4.72 -24.41 -18.56
N HIS A 748 -4.09 -23.24 -18.53
CA HIS A 748 -2.72 -23.03 -18.04
C HIS A 748 -1.68 -23.97 -18.68
N GLY A 749 -1.77 -24.13 -20.00
CA GLY A 749 -0.89 -25.00 -20.78
C GLY A 749 -1.18 -26.49 -20.61
N GLY A 750 -2.36 -26.85 -20.07
CA GLY A 750 -2.78 -28.24 -19.91
C GLY A 750 -2.07 -29.00 -18.79
N VAL A 751 -1.41 -28.28 -17.86
CA VAL A 751 -0.67 -28.88 -16.74
C VAL A 751 -1.57 -29.81 -15.91
N TYR A 752 -2.80 -29.38 -15.61
CA TYR A 752 -3.75 -30.16 -14.81
C TYR A 752 -4.27 -31.40 -15.53
N TRP A 753 -4.46 -31.30 -16.85
CA TRP A 753 -4.81 -32.44 -17.69
C TRP A 753 -3.69 -33.47 -17.67
N THR A 754 -2.46 -33.03 -17.93
CA THR A 754 -1.27 -33.90 -17.97
C THR A 754 -1.05 -34.62 -16.64
N LEU A 755 -1.11 -33.90 -15.53
CA LEU A 755 -0.86 -34.46 -14.19
C LEU A 755 -1.94 -35.46 -13.72
N THR A 756 -3.13 -35.45 -14.32
CA THR A 756 -4.24 -36.36 -13.95
C THR A 756 -4.45 -37.52 -14.93
N ALA A 757 -3.58 -37.63 -15.94
CA ALA A 757 -3.63 -38.69 -16.94
C ALA A 757 -3.34 -40.06 -16.31
N LYS A 758 -4.11 -41.08 -16.71
CA LYS A 758 -3.89 -42.47 -16.31
C LYS A 758 -3.52 -43.33 -17.52
N SER A 759 -2.62 -44.27 -17.32
CA SER A 759 -2.19 -45.18 -18.39
C SER A 759 -3.39 -45.99 -18.91
N GLY A 760 -3.56 -46.00 -20.24
CA GLY A 760 -4.62 -46.75 -20.92
C GLY A 760 -6.03 -46.16 -20.82
N GLU A 761 -6.19 -44.96 -20.25
CA GLU A 761 -7.49 -44.29 -20.18
C GLU A 761 -7.89 -43.67 -21.52
N THR A 762 -9.16 -43.84 -21.89
CA THR A 762 -9.74 -43.30 -23.13
C THR A 762 -10.99 -42.45 -22.89
N ASP A 763 -11.42 -42.26 -21.64
CA ASP A 763 -12.63 -41.52 -21.30
C ASP A 763 -12.30 -40.06 -20.95
N ASP A 764 -12.34 -39.21 -21.97
CA ASP A 764 -12.07 -37.78 -21.85
C ASP A 764 -13.00 -37.06 -20.86
N LYS A 765 -14.23 -37.54 -20.66
CA LYS A 765 -15.18 -36.93 -19.72
C LYS A 765 -14.76 -37.18 -18.29
N GLU A 766 -14.34 -38.40 -17.98
CA GLU A 766 -13.84 -38.76 -16.64
C GLU A 766 -12.50 -38.09 -16.33
N HIS A 767 -11.60 -38.04 -17.33
CA HIS A 767 -10.34 -37.33 -17.19
C HIS A 767 -10.58 -35.83 -16.94
N ALA A 768 -11.50 -35.19 -17.68
CA ALA A 768 -11.87 -33.80 -17.46
C ALA A 768 -12.35 -33.54 -16.01
N GLN A 769 -13.20 -34.41 -15.45
CA GLN A 769 -13.65 -34.28 -14.05
C GLN A 769 -12.49 -34.33 -13.07
N ARG A 770 -11.51 -35.22 -13.28
CA ARG A 770 -10.32 -35.29 -12.41
C ARG A 770 -9.42 -34.09 -12.56
N ALA A 771 -9.20 -33.61 -13.79
CA ALA A 771 -8.40 -32.42 -14.06
C ALA A 771 -9.02 -31.19 -13.37
N VAL A 772 -10.34 -30.98 -13.50
CA VAL A 772 -11.06 -29.90 -12.79
C VAL A 772 -10.93 -30.01 -11.27
N LYS A 773 -11.11 -31.22 -10.71
CA LYS A 773 -10.91 -31.44 -9.27
C LYS A 773 -9.50 -31.10 -8.83
N LEU A 774 -8.47 -31.54 -9.57
CA LEU A 774 -7.08 -31.19 -9.27
C LEU A 774 -6.91 -29.68 -9.28
N THR A 775 -7.34 -29.00 -10.36
CA THR A 775 -7.25 -27.55 -10.49
C THR A 775 -7.83 -26.86 -9.26
N ASN A 776 -9.07 -27.19 -8.88
CA ASN A 776 -9.75 -26.55 -7.76
C ASN A 776 -9.07 -26.81 -6.40
N MET A 777 -8.58 -28.04 -6.17
CA MET A 777 -7.79 -28.36 -4.97
C MET A 777 -6.49 -27.55 -4.90
N LEU A 778 -5.81 -27.39 -6.04
CA LEU A 778 -4.56 -26.63 -6.11
C LEU A 778 -4.81 -25.12 -5.96
N GLN A 779 -5.89 -24.57 -6.55
CA GLN A 779 -6.30 -23.18 -6.33
C GLN A 779 -6.63 -22.91 -4.85
N TYR A 780 -7.29 -23.85 -4.17
CA TYR A 780 -7.54 -23.76 -2.73
C TYR A 780 -6.24 -23.80 -1.93
N PHE A 781 -5.29 -24.68 -2.29
CA PHE A 781 -3.95 -24.65 -1.70
C PHE A 781 -3.27 -23.29 -1.91
N GLY A 782 -3.44 -22.70 -3.10
CA GLY A 782 -3.10 -21.31 -3.41
C GLY A 782 -3.58 -20.33 -2.35
N ALA A 783 -4.88 -20.32 -2.07
CA ALA A 783 -5.46 -19.44 -1.05
C ALA A 783 -4.85 -19.65 0.36
N LEU A 784 -4.59 -20.90 0.75
CA LEU A 784 -3.91 -21.19 2.01
C LEU A 784 -2.47 -20.69 2.02
N ASN A 785 -1.75 -20.82 0.90
CA ASN A 785 -0.38 -20.36 0.75
C ASN A 785 -0.28 -18.83 0.81
N GLU A 786 -1.20 -18.12 0.15
CA GLU A 786 -1.25 -16.66 0.22
C GLU A 786 -1.58 -16.16 1.63
N ALA A 787 -2.53 -16.80 2.33
CA ALA A 787 -2.81 -16.49 3.73
C ALA A 787 -1.58 -16.75 4.62
N GLN A 788 -0.86 -17.84 4.35
CA GLN A 788 0.33 -18.22 5.08
C GLN A 788 1.49 -17.24 4.89
N LEU A 789 1.69 -16.69 3.69
CA LEU A 789 2.66 -15.62 3.45
C LEU A 789 2.43 -14.43 4.41
N ARG A 790 1.19 -13.96 4.54
CA ARG A 790 0.90 -12.81 5.43
C ARG A 790 0.97 -13.16 6.91
N ASN A 791 0.73 -14.42 7.28
CA ASN A 791 1.02 -14.90 8.65
C ASN A 791 2.51 -14.80 8.96
N MET A 792 3.36 -15.25 8.03
CA MET A 792 4.80 -15.18 8.19
C MET A 792 5.30 -13.74 8.25
N ARG A 793 4.74 -12.82 7.45
CA ARG A 793 5.08 -11.38 7.49
C ARG A 793 5.05 -10.79 8.91
N ARG A 794 4.01 -11.12 9.70
CA ARG A 794 3.89 -10.68 11.11
C ARG A 794 5.00 -11.20 12.01
N ALA A 795 5.63 -12.32 11.68
CA ALA A 795 6.75 -12.86 12.44
C ALA A 795 8.10 -12.32 11.93
N VAL A 796 8.31 -12.29 10.61
CA VAL A 796 9.62 -12.01 10.01
C VAL A 796 10.02 -10.54 10.10
N ASP A 797 9.08 -9.61 9.99
CA ASP A 797 9.37 -8.17 10.01
C ASP A 797 9.83 -7.73 11.43
N PRO A 798 9.12 -8.07 12.53
CA PRO A 798 9.66 -7.87 13.87
C PRO A 798 10.94 -8.66 14.15
N ALA A 799 11.16 -9.81 13.49
CA ALA A 799 12.43 -10.54 13.64
C ALA A 799 13.64 -9.75 13.14
N TYR A 800 13.47 -8.93 12.10
CA TYR A 800 14.48 -7.98 11.65
C TYR A 800 14.57 -6.75 12.55
N HIS A 801 13.42 -6.13 12.85
CA HIS A 801 13.37 -4.73 13.30
C HIS A 801 12.97 -4.55 14.76
N GLY A 802 12.24 -5.51 15.34
CA GLY A 802 11.74 -5.42 16.71
C GLY A 802 12.82 -5.62 17.75
N GLN A 803 12.94 -4.67 18.68
CA GLN A 803 13.77 -4.85 19.87
C GLN A 803 12.93 -5.48 21.00
N GLY A 804 13.51 -6.43 21.73
CA GLY A 804 12.87 -7.06 22.89
C GLY A 804 11.83 -8.15 22.55
N ILE A 805 11.86 -8.71 21.35
CA ILE A 805 10.97 -9.81 20.97
C ILE A 805 11.39 -11.15 21.61
N GLU A 806 10.41 -11.96 22.03
CA GLU A 806 10.61 -13.31 22.55
C GLU A 806 10.71 -14.34 21.41
N ALA A 807 11.80 -14.24 20.64
CA ALA A 807 11.99 -15.00 19.42
C ALA A 807 12.13 -16.52 19.63
N LYS A 808 11.84 -17.28 18.57
CA LYS A 808 11.96 -18.75 18.50
C LYS A 808 13.22 -19.16 17.73
N SER A 809 13.69 -20.39 17.96
CA SER A 809 14.97 -20.86 17.41
C SER A 809 15.01 -20.91 15.87
N ASP A 810 13.88 -21.19 15.23
CA ASP A 810 13.75 -21.25 13.76
C ASP A 810 13.44 -19.90 13.11
N LEU A 811 13.21 -18.84 13.92
CA LEU A 811 13.13 -17.45 13.48
C LEU A 811 13.65 -16.53 14.60
N PRO A 812 14.99 -16.40 14.74
CA PRO A 812 15.59 -15.70 15.87
C PRO A 812 15.40 -14.18 15.79
N ALA A 813 15.56 -13.49 16.93
CA ALA A 813 15.70 -12.04 16.96
C ALA A 813 16.98 -11.60 16.22
N ASN A 814 17.01 -10.35 15.76
CA ASN A 814 18.10 -9.82 14.95
C ASN A 814 18.35 -10.70 13.71
N ALA A 815 17.27 -11.18 13.08
CA ALA A 815 17.32 -12.13 11.98
C ALA A 815 18.22 -11.64 10.84
N SER A 816 18.87 -12.60 10.18
CA SER A 816 19.51 -12.41 8.88
C SER A 816 18.51 -12.66 7.75
N ILE A 817 18.85 -12.24 6.53
CA ILE A 817 18.06 -12.54 5.33
C ILE A 817 17.85 -14.04 5.19
N ASN A 818 18.90 -14.84 5.41
CA ASN A 818 18.81 -16.29 5.32
C ASN A 818 17.97 -16.95 6.42
N ASP A 819 17.86 -16.37 7.63
CA ASP A 819 16.91 -16.90 8.63
C ASP A 819 15.47 -16.73 8.16
N VAL A 820 15.15 -15.53 7.65
CA VAL A 820 13.82 -15.22 7.13
C VAL A 820 13.50 -16.11 5.93
N ARG A 821 14.42 -16.27 4.99
CA ARG A 821 14.23 -17.17 3.83
C ARG A 821 14.00 -18.62 4.27
N ARG A 822 14.80 -19.15 5.20
CA ARG A 822 14.61 -20.51 5.73
C ARG A 822 13.26 -20.66 6.41
N PHE A 823 12.84 -19.68 7.21
CA PHE A 823 11.54 -19.69 7.85
C PHE A 823 10.41 -19.68 6.81
N MET A 824 10.51 -18.82 5.78
CA MET A 824 9.52 -18.77 4.71
C MET A 824 9.43 -20.10 3.95
N SER A 825 10.55 -20.63 3.47
CA SER A 825 10.59 -21.91 2.72
C SER A 825 10.10 -23.10 3.55
N ALA A 826 10.35 -23.13 4.85
CA ALA A 826 9.94 -24.23 5.71
C ALA A 826 8.43 -24.25 6.01
N ASN A 827 7.73 -23.13 5.83
CA ASN A 827 6.34 -22.97 6.23
C ASN A 827 5.41 -22.57 5.08
N SER A 828 5.85 -22.55 3.83
CA SER A 828 5.02 -22.24 2.65
C SER A 828 5.49 -22.99 1.38
N ALA A 829 4.72 -22.85 0.30
CA ALA A 829 5.09 -23.28 -1.04
C ALA A 829 5.41 -22.09 -1.96
N LEU A 830 5.84 -20.96 -1.40
CA LEU A 830 6.25 -19.79 -2.19
C LEU A 830 7.42 -20.15 -3.11
N GLY A 831 7.41 -19.58 -4.31
CA GLY A 831 8.52 -19.70 -5.25
C GLY A 831 9.78 -19.04 -4.70
N VAL A 832 10.94 -19.52 -5.15
CA VAL A 832 12.25 -19.01 -4.70
C VAL A 832 12.41 -17.51 -4.98
N GLY A 833 11.98 -17.03 -6.15
CA GLY A 833 12.04 -15.61 -6.51
C GLY A 833 11.18 -14.73 -5.60
N ASP A 834 10.00 -15.21 -5.20
CA ASP A 834 9.11 -14.49 -4.27
C ASP A 834 9.74 -14.40 -2.87
N ILE A 835 10.29 -15.51 -2.36
CA ILE A 835 11.04 -15.52 -1.09
C ILE A 835 12.25 -14.56 -1.15
N MET A 836 12.99 -14.56 -2.25
CA MET A 836 14.15 -13.67 -2.44
C MET A 836 13.75 -12.20 -2.46
N SER A 837 12.71 -11.83 -3.23
CA SER A 837 12.21 -10.46 -3.33
C SER A 837 11.66 -9.97 -1.99
N GLU A 838 10.75 -10.73 -1.39
CA GLU A 838 10.04 -10.35 -0.18
C GLU A 838 10.97 -10.27 1.04
N SER A 839 11.91 -11.21 1.20
CA SER A 839 12.89 -11.16 2.32
C SER A 839 13.76 -9.90 2.30
N LYS A 840 14.10 -9.37 1.10
CA LYS A 840 14.80 -8.09 0.92
C LYS A 840 13.87 -6.91 1.15
N ARG A 841 12.64 -6.96 0.63
CA ARG A 841 11.63 -5.92 0.82
C ARG A 841 11.37 -5.68 2.29
N TYR A 842 11.11 -6.73 3.09
CA TYR A 842 10.80 -6.58 4.52
C TYR A 842 11.94 -5.93 5.29
N LEU A 843 13.20 -6.22 4.92
CA LEU A 843 14.35 -5.57 5.53
C LEU A 843 14.45 -4.08 5.17
N ASN A 844 14.15 -3.70 3.93
CA ASN A 844 14.30 -2.31 3.47
C ASN A 844 13.09 -1.43 3.80
N LEU A 845 11.90 -2.01 3.87
CA LEU A 845 10.63 -1.32 4.11
C LEU A 845 10.00 -1.82 5.42
N ALA A 846 10.66 -1.46 6.52
CA ALA A 846 10.28 -1.91 7.86
C ALA A 846 8.81 -1.60 8.18
N GLY A 847 8.10 -2.61 8.70
CA GLY A 847 6.75 -2.50 9.25
C GLY A 847 5.61 -2.46 8.23
N GLN A 848 5.87 -2.23 6.93
CA GLN A 848 4.79 -2.25 5.94
C GLN A 848 4.16 -3.65 5.85
N ALA A 849 4.96 -4.71 5.99
CA ALA A 849 4.55 -6.10 5.86
C ALA A 849 3.59 -6.59 6.97
N ILE A 850 3.55 -5.92 8.13
CA ILE A 850 2.71 -6.35 9.26
C ILE A 850 1.30 -5.77 9.27
N SER A 851 1.02 -4.82 8.36
CA SER A 851 -0.29 -4.16 8.22
C SER A 851 -1.41 -5.12 7.79
N TYR A 852 -1.13 -5.95 6.78
CA TYR A 852 -2.06 -6.86 6.09
C TYR A 852 -2.97 -7.65 7.03
N ASN A 853 -2.38 -8.44 7.93
CA ASN A 853 -3.15 -9.39 8.73
C ASN A 853 -3.93 -8.71 9.87
N ALA A 854 -3.53 -7.53 10.32
CA ALA A 854 -4.24 -6.82 11.37
C ALA A 854 -5.68 -6.50 10.95
N GLY A 855 -5.87 -5.97 9.74
CA GLY A 855 -7.22 -5.64 9.26
C GLY A 855 -8.06 -6.85 8.92
N LYS A 856 -7.47 -7.88 8.30
CA LYS A 856 -8.18 -9.14 7.99
C LYS A 856 -8.81 -9.76 9.24
N GLU A 857 -8.02 -9.93 10.30
CA GLU A 857 -8.51 -10.54 11.56
C GLU A 857 -9.62 -9.69 12.20
N LYS A 858 -9.49 -8.36 12.15
CA LYS A 858 -10.55 -7.46 12.63
C LYS A 858 -11.83 -7.61 11.80
N MET A 859 -11.75 -7.62 10.47
CA MET A 859 -12.92 -7.75 9.59
C MET A 859 -13.58 -9.13 9.70
N LEU A 860 -12.80 -10.21 9.87
CA LEU A 860 -13.30 -11.55 10.20
C LEU A 860 -14.06 -11.57 11.53
N SER A 861 -13.51 -10.91 12.55
CA SER A 861 -14.18 -10.77 13.84
C SER A 861 -15.49 -10.00 13.73
N LEU A 862 -15.51 -8.90 12.94
CA LEU A 862 -16.73 -8.13 12.70
C LEU A 862 -17.78 -8.93 11.92
N TYR A 863 -17.37 -9.65 10.88
CA TYR A 863 -18.24 -10.57 10.15
C TYR A 863 -18.92 -11.56 11.12
N ASP A 864 -18.14 -12.14 12.04
CA ASP A 864 -18.63 -13.10 13.02
C ASP A 864 -19.57 -12.48 14.06
N GLN A 865 -19.22 -11.30 14.57
CA GLN A 865 -20.06 -10.57 15.51
C GLN A 865 -21.40 -10.17 14.88
N VAL A 866 -21.38 -9.64 13.66
CA VAL A 866 -22.58 -9.18 12.94
C VAL A 866 -23.50 -10.35 12.60
N ARG A 867 -23.00 -11.42 11.99
CA ARG A 867 -23.85 -12.58 11.65
C ARG A 867 -24.51 -13.18 12.89
N LYS A 868 -23.78 -13.26 14.02
CA LYS A 868 -24.28 -13.80 15.28
C LYS A 868 -25.33 -12.89 15.89
N HIS A 869 -25.10 -11.57 15.86
CA HIS A 869 -26.07 -10.58 16.31
C HIS A 869 -27.39 -10.67 15.52
N LEU A 870 -27.31 -10.91 14.21
CA LEU A 870 -28.47 -11.10 13.34
C LEU A 870 -29.11 -12.50 13.43
N GLY A 871 -28.53 -13.43 14.19
CA GLY A 871 -29.03 -14.80 14.32
C GLY A 871 -28.88 -15.64 13.05
N LEU A 872 -27.89 -15.34 12.20
CA LEU A 872 -27.69 -16.00 10.91
C LEU A 872 -26.56 -17.03 10.96
N SER A 873 -26.78 -18.17 10.29
CA SER A 873 -25.70 -19.10 9.96
C SER A 873 -24.71 -18.44 8.98
N ARG A 874 -23.49 -18.99 8.85
CA ARG A 874 -22.54 -18.50 7.83
C ARG A 874 -23.13 -18.56 6.43
N ARG A 875 -23.74 -19.70 6.09
CA ARG A 875 -24.44 -19.90 4.81
C ARG A 875 -25.52 -18.85 4.59
N ASP A 876 -26.42 -18.63 5.56
CA ASP A 876 -27.50 -17.65 5.39
C ASP A 876 -26.96 -16.22 5.26
N PHE A 877 -25.92 -15.87 6.01
CA PHE A 877 -25.31 -14.55 5.92
C PHE A 877 -24.72 -14.29 4.53
N VAL A 878 -24.14 -15.31 3.90
CA VAL A 878 -23.54 -15.19 2.56
C VAL A 878 -24.59 -15.32 1.45
N GLU A 879 -25.46 -16.32 1.47
CA GLU A 879 -26.27 -16.73 0.32
C GLU A 879 -27.72 -16.22 0.33
N LYS A 880 -28.31 -15.95 1.51
CA LYS A 880 -29.74 -15.68 1.65
C LYS A 880 -30.17 -14.38 0.98
N GLU A 881 -31.39 -14.37 0.45
CA GLU A 881 -32.03 -13.18 -0.15
C GLU A 881 -31.14 -12.49 -1.21
N ASN A 882 -30.48 -13.28 -2.07
CA ASN A 882 -29.57 -12.76 -3.10
C ASN A 882 -28.42 -11.92 -2.51
N HIS A 883 -27.72 -12.51 -1.53
CA HIS A 883 -26.55 -11.92 -0.86
C HIS A 883 -26.86 -10.64 -0.05
N LYS A 884 -28.11 -10.41 0.36
CA LYS A 884 -28.53 -9.15 1.00
C LYS A 884 -27.69 -8.78 2.23
N TYR A 885 -27.45 -9.73 3.13
CA TYR A 885 -26.76 -9.47 4.40
C TYR A 885 -25.26 -9.18 4.20
N ILE A 886 -24.59 -9.98 3.36
CA ILE A 886 -23.18 -9.74 3.05
C ILE A 886 -22.97 -8.44 2.24
N LYS A 887 -23.91 -8.09 1.35
CA LYS A 887 -23.91 -6.79 0.63
C LYS A 887 -23.97 -5.61 1.59
N GLU A 888 -24.85 -5.68 2.57
CA GLU A 888 -24.98 -4.64 3.59
C GLU A 888 -23.71 -4.54 4.44
N PHE A 889 -23.16 -5.69 4.86
CA PHE A 889 -21.91 -5.73 5.62
C PHE A 889 -20.75 -5.09 4.84
N PHE A 890 -20.59 -5.41 3.56
CA PHE A 890 -19.56 -4.79 2.72
C PHE A 890 -19.80 -3.29 2.51
N ASP A 891 -21.04 -2.83 2.32
CA ASP A 891 -21.36 -1.39 2.27
C ASP A 891 -20.92 -0.66 3.55
N VAL A 892 -21.16 -1.25 4.73
CA VAL A 892 -20.74 -0.67 6.01
C VAL A 892 -19.23 -0.53 6.11
N LEU A 893 -18.48 -1.54 5.69
CA LEU A 893 -17.02 -1.50 5.72
C LEU A 893 -16.47 -0.46 4.73
N LEU A 894 -17.03 -0.35 3.53
CA LEU A 894 -16.46 0.41 2.41
C LEU A 894 -16.86 1.90 2.34
N LYS A 895 -18.05 2.28 2.86
CA LYS A 895 -18.61 3.63 2.61
C LYS A 895 -17.93 4.78 3.35
N ASN A 896 -16.97 4.53 4.22
CA ASN A 896 -16.30 5.56 5.02
C ASN A 896 -14.79 5.70 4.69
N SER A 897 -14.36 5.21 3.52
CA SER A 897 -12.95 5.07 3.17
C SER A 897 -12.17 4.14 4.13
N ALA A 898 -10.85 4.12 4.05
CA ALA A 898 -9.99 3.22 4.80
C ALA A 898 -9.78 3.71 6.23
N LEU A 899 -10.65 3.30 7.16
CA LEU A 899 -10.64 3.71 8.57
C LEU A 899 -9.58 2.99 9.41
N PRO A 900 -9.09 3.57 10.52
CA PRO A 900 -8.38 2.82 11.55
C PRO A 900 -9.25 1.66 12.06
N LEU A 901 -8.64 0.53 12.42
CA LEU A 901 -9.38 -0.70 12.70
C LEU A 901 -10.34 -0.61 13.89
N ASP A 902 -10.00 0.14 14.93
CA ASP A 902 -10.91 0.34 16.08
C ASP A 902 -12.08 1.27 15.73
N THR A 903 -11.83 2.28 14.88
CA THR A 903 -12.90 3.12 14.33
C THR A 903 -13.83 2.31 13.44
N LEU A 904 -13.29 1.45 12.57
CA LEU A 904 -14.06 0.52 11.73
C LEU A 904 -14.98 -0.37 12.59
N GLU A 905 -14.45 -0.92 13.68
CA GLU A 905 -15.24 -1.72 14.62
C GLU A 905 -16.35 -0.91 15.28
N LYS A 906 -16.03 0.26 15.84
CA LYS A 906 -17.01 1.14 16.50
C LYS A 906 -18.14 1.53 15.55
N VAL A 907 -17.80 1.94 14.32
CA VAL A 907 -18.76 2.33 13.27
C VAL A 907 -19.65 1.14 12.90
N THR A 908 -19.08 -0.04 12.73
CA THR A 908 -19.83 -1.27 12.41
C THR A 908 -20.80 -1.62 13.54
N LYS A 909 -20.33 -1.57 14.80
CA LYS A 909 -21.17 -1.84 15.97
C LYS A 909 -22.33 -0.86 16.11
N ILE A 910 -22.08 0.44 15.89
CA ILE A 910 -23.14 1.47 15.87
C ILE A 910 -24.17 1.18 14.78
N HIS A 911 -23.74 0.84 13.56
CA HIS A 911 -24.66 0.54 12.44
C HIS A 911 -25.60 -0.63 12.76
N TYR A 912 -25.07 -1.69 13.37
CA TYR A 912 -25.85 -2.89 13.71
C TYR A 912 -26.49 -2.86 15.11
N GLY A 913 -26.24 -1.84 15.93
CA GLY A 913 -26.74 -1.79 17.31
C GLY A 913 -26.12 -2.84 18.24
N ILE A 914 -24.87 -3.24 17.96
CA ILE A 914 -24.10 -4.16 18.80
C ILE A 914 -23.52 -3.37 19.98
N LYS A 915 -23.74 -3.88 21.20
CA LYS A 915 -23.29 -3.24 22.44
C LYS A 915 -21.82 -3.51 22.76
#